data_AF-A0A8H2X2Z4-F1
#
_entry.id   AF-A0A8H2X2Z4-F1
#
_cell.length_a   1.000
_cell.length_b   1.000
_cell.length_c   1.000
_cell.angle_alpha   90.00
_cell.angle_beta   90.00
_cell.angle_gamma   90.00
#
_symmetry.space_group_name_H-M   'P 1'
#
loop_
_entity.id
_entity.type
_entity.pdbx_description
1 polymer ?
#
loop_
_entity_poly.entity_id
_entity_poly.type
_entity_poly.pdbx_seq_one_letter_code
_entity_poly.pdbx_strand_id
1 'polypeptide(L)'
;MAAVKTLPTEVSKVGAEGTVKLFGRWETQEVECKDISLTDYVEIRHAVYIPHTAGRYAKKQFKKAKMPIVERLVDSLMMKGRNNGKKLMAVRIVAHAFEIIHLLSDQNPIQVLVDAVVNTGPREDSTRIGSQGTVRRQAVDVSPLRRVNQAIALLTIGTRESAFRNVKSVAECLADELINAAKGSSNSYAIKKKDELERVAKSNRPRRRQLEILSSKIQAKKIPVLHVFSTNCKTGVRIKARKGAVKAQAKHEPSVFRDQLYKQLEPVQPGDFEGYTKELVAAGGTLEYLKYADTLFEILIVGGLLQPGGNFLDEAAKSPFSIANVSEPIQVEEVRKYVEVFNKLIRRYKYLQRPLEESSLPTLMQYMHRWPPAQTDKVAIATGLMISQGLASASCLQTLTKDNILHSNWFTGAALNVVTSIFRVILAEQTMEHLSGLLKKGGIKDLLLFFPPTKRTADALLTHFKDAGLPQIAEWYTKKQSSALKTQLIAQLKEMCENEESPETIIASIRGHQAALPETELVQVIWQGLMASVDWSARADQIEGLALREVTKYAPIIEPFCNTGKSQVALINVVQVYCYDDTRVIKAFPQILKVLYNKDCVSSQAIIYWFQKGAKPQGKQHFLKASEPLVKFLQAQEDEESEEEEE
;
A
#
# COMPACT_ATOMS: atom_id res chain seq x y z
N MET A 1 -20.07 -48.07 -29.69
CA MET A 1 -20.91 -47.77 -28.52
C MET A 1 -21.98 -46.78 -28.95
N ALA A 2 -23.25 -47.16 -28.86
CA ALA A 2 -24.36 -46.29 -29.25
C ALA A 2 -24.34 -45.01 -28.40
N ALA A 3 -24.36 -43.85 -29.04
CA ALA A 3 -24.45 -42.56 -28.37
C ALA A 3 -25.81 -42.46 -27.68
N VAL A 4 -25.82 -42.58 -26.35
CA VAL A 4 -26.99 -42.32 -25.52
C VAL A 4 -27.39 -40.86 -25.72
N LYS A 5 -28.46 -40.63 -26.50
CA LYS A 5 -29.01 -39.30 -26.86
C LYS A 5 -29.93 -38.72 -25.80
N THR A 6 -30.16 -39.43 -24.70
CA THR A 6 -31.04 -39.00 -23.61
C THR A 6 -30.22 -38.78 -22.35
N LEU A 7 -30.27 -37.55 -21.82
CA LEU A 7 -29.71 -37.27 -20.50
C LEU A 7 -30.32 -38.25 -19.49
N PRO A 8 -29.54 -38.72 -18.49
CA PRO A 8 -30.07 -39.57 -17.42
C PRO A 8 -31.33 -38.94 -16.82
N THR A 9 -32.33 -39.77 -16.47
CA THR A 9 -33.62 -39.31 -15.93
C THR A 9 -33.46 -38.40 -14.71
N GLU A 10 -32.40 -38.58 -13.91
CA GLU A 10 -32.06 -37.71 -12.78
C GLU A 10 -31.65 -36.29 -13.24
N VAL A 11 -30.89 -36.17 -14.32
CA VAL A 11 -30.46 -34.89 -14.90
C VAL A 11 -31.62 -34.18 -15.60
N SER A 12 -32.52 -34.93 -16.25
CA SER A 12 -33.73 -34.38 -16.86
C SER A 12 -34.75 -33.86 -15.82
N LYS A 13 -34.79 -34.44 -14.61
CA LYS A 13 -35.66 -33.98 -13.51
C LYS A 13 -35.26 -32.61 -12.95
N VAL A 14 -33.96 -32.31 -12.88
CA VAL A 14 -33.44 -31.02 -12.33
C VAL A 14 -33.91 -29.80 -13.15
N GLY A 15 -34.17 -29.96 -14.45
CA GLY A 15 -34.68 -28.89 -15.31
C GLY A 15 -36.21 -28.79 -15.42
N ALA A 16 -36.95 -29.81 -14.94
CA ALA A 16 -38.41 -29.88 -15.09
C ALA A 16 -39.17 -29.22 -13.91
N GLU A 17 -38.56 -29.20 -12.73
CA GLU A 17 -39.04 -28.44 -11.57
C GLU A 17 -38.51 -27.00 -11.70
N GLY A 18 -39.33 -26.03 -12.11
CA GLY A 18 -38.93 -24.63 -12.37
C GLY A 18 -38.39 -23.82 -11.16
N THR A 19 -37.93 -24.48 -10.10
CA THR A 19 -37.43 -23.91 -8.84
C THR A 19 -35.96 -24.26 -8.64
N VAL A 20 -35.10 -23.25 -8.52
CA VAL A 20 -33.66 -23.43 -8.27
C VAL A 20 -33.44 -23.97 -6.85
N LYS A 21 -32.89 -25.19 -6.74
CA LYS A 21 -32.54 -25.82 -5.45
C LYS A 21 -31.03 -25.76 -5.20
N LEU A 22 -30.63 -25.39 -3.98
CA LEU A 22 -29.23 -25.38 -3.57
C LEU A 22 -28.72 -26.83 -3.49
N PHE A 23 -27.55 -27.08 -4.10
CA PHE A 23 -26.98 -28.42 -4.30
C PHE A 23 -27.94 -29.40 -5.00
N GLY A 24 -28.96 -28.90 -5.71
CA GLY A 24 -30.01 -29.71 -6.34
C GLY A 24 -30.93 -30.43 -5.35
N ARG A 25 -30.85 -30.12 -4.05
CA ARG A 25 -31.60 -30.83 -2.99
C ARG A 25 -32.40 -29.90 -2.08
N TRP A 26 -31.85 -28.74 -1.72
CA TRP A 26 -32.43 -27.88 -0.70
C TRP A 26 -33.19 -26.70 -1.31
N GLU A 27 -34.46 -26.56 -0.94
CA GLU A 27 -35.30 -25.44 -1.35
C GLU A 27 -35.02 -24.20 -0.48
N THR A 28 -34.93 -23.03 -1.10
CA THR A 28 -34.67 -21.76 -0.40
C THR A 28 -35.94 -20.95 -0.10
N GLN A 29 -37.08 -21.33 -0.68
CA GLN A 29 -38.33 -20.56 -0.59
C GLN A 29 -38.98 -20.66 0.79
N GLU A 30 -38.88 -21.81 1.46
CA GLU A 30 -39.45 -22.07 2.79
C GLU A 30 -38.62 -21.47 3.94
N VAL A 31 -37.46 -20.90 3.64
CA VAL A 31 -36.50 -20.44 4.65
C VAL A 31 -36.81 -19.00 5.04
N GLU A 32 -37.08 -18.78 6.33
CA GLU A 32 -37.45 -17.49 6.89
C GLU A 32 -36.49 -17.02 7.98
N CYS A 33 -36.22 -15.71 8.02
CA CYS A 33 -35.44 -15.08 9.08
C CYS A 33 -36.37 -14.53 10.17
N LYS A 34 -36.33 -15.12 11.37
CA LYS A 34 -37.18 -14.73 12.50
C LYS A 34 -36.89 -13.31 13.05
N ASP A 35 -35.66 -12.80 12.87
CA ASP A 35 -35.25 -11.47 13.35
C ASP A 35 -35.44 -10.41 12.26
N ILE A 36 -36.42 -9.53 12.46
CA ILE A 36 -36.76 -8.43 11.54
C ILE A 36 -35.55 -7.53 11.24
N SER A 37 -34.64 -7.35 12.19
CA SER A 37 -33.47 -6.48 12.00
C SER A 37 -32.40 -7.06 11.07
N LEU A 38 -32.43 -8.38 10.84
CA LEU A 38 -31.44 -9.09 10.04
C LEU A 38 -31.96 -9.44 8.65
N THR A 39 -33.26 -9.29 8.38
CA THR A 39 -33.92 -9.72 7.14
C THR A 39 -33.25 -9.12 5.89
N ASP A 40 -32.93 -7.82 5.90
CA ASP A 40 -32.27 -7.14 4.76
C ASP A 40 -30.78 -7.48 4.60
N TYR A 41 -30.18 -8.13 5.60
CA TYR A 41 -28.74 -8.43 5.67
C TYR A 41 -28.41 -9.91 5.54
N VAL A 42 -29.42 -10.76 5.44
CA VAL A 42 -29.34 -12.20 5.22
C VAL A 42 -30.08 -12.50 3.91
N GLU A 43 -29.33 -12.60 2.82
CA GLU A 43 -29.90 -12.89 1.51
C GLU A 43 -30.21 -14.39 1.37
N ILE A 44 -31.51 -14.70 1.26
CA ILE A 44 -32.08 -16.05 1.14
C ILE A 44 -32.92 -16.19 -0.13
N ARG A 45 -33.48 -15.08 -0.64
CA ARG A 45 -34.43 -15.08 -1.75
C ARG A 45 -33.77 -15.35 -3.10
N HIS A 46 -32.51 -14.97 -3.25
CA HIS A 46 -31.72 -15.28 -4.44
C HIS A 46 -31.19 -16.73 -4.40
N ALA A 47 -32.00 -17.66 -4.90
CA ALA A 47 -31.64 -19.07 -5.02
C ALA A 47 -30.44 -19.29 -5.98
N VAL A 48 -29.50 -20.13 -5.58
CA VAL A 48 -28.32 -20.52 -6.38
C VAL A 48 -28.13 -22.03 -6.32
N TYR A 49 -27.71 -22.65 -7.42
CA TYR A 49 -27.40 -24.09 -7.44
C TYR A 49 -26.16 -24.43 -6.61
N ILE A 50 -25.13 -23.58 -6.67
CA ILE A 50 -23.86 -23.77 -5.98
C ILE A 50 -23.45 -22.41 -5.39
N PRO A 51 -22.95 -22.36 -4.15
CA PRO A 51 -22.50 -21.12 -3.51
C PRO A 51 -21.11 -20.66 -4.03
N HIS A 52 -20.98 -20.49 -5.34
CA HIS A 52 -19.77 -20.05 -6.03
C HIS A 52 -20.12 -19.11 -7.21
N THR A 53 -20.47 -17.86 -6.89
CA THR A 53 -21.06 -16.92 -7.87
C THR A 53 -20.05 -15.94 -8.47
N ALA A 54 -18.84 -15.84 -7.88
CA ALA A 54 -17.78 -14.88 -8.26
C ALA A 54 -18.28 -13.41 -8.35
N GLY A 55 -19.33 -13.07 -7.58
CA GLY A 55 -19.94 -11.75 -7.61
C GLY A 55 -19.02 -10.66 -7.04
N ARG A 56 -19.01 -9.48 -7.69
CA ARG A 56 -18.25 -8.31 -7.24
C ARG A 56 -18.97 -7.60 -6.08
N TYR A 57 -18.97 -8.22 -4.90
CA TYR A 57 -19.66 -7.74 -3.70
C TYR A 57 -18.84 -6.74 -2.86
N ALA A 58 -17.51 -6.72 -2.99
CA ALA A 58 -16.63 -5.83 -2.21
C ALA A 58 -16.52 -4.41 -2.77
N LYS A 59 -16.86 -4.18 -4.05
CA LYS A 59 -16.65 -2.89 -4.73
C LYS A 59 -17.51 -1.73 -4.21
N LYS A 60 -18.64 -2.01 -3.55
CA LYS A 60 -19.56 -1.00 -3.01
C LYS A 60 -19.94 -1.33 -1.57
N GLN A 61 -20.08 -0.30 -0.74
CA GLN A 61 -20.56 -0.42 0.64
C GLN A 61 -21.95 -1.08 0.65
N PHE A 62 -22.20 -2.00 1.59
CA PHE A 62 -23.44 -2.79 1.73
C PHE A 62 -23.78 -3.79 0.62
N LYS A 63 -23.10 -3.80 -0.54
CA LYS A 63 -23.36 -4.79 -1.59
C LYS A 63 -23.08 -6.23 -1.12
N LYS A 64 -22.22 -6.41 -0.12
CA LYS A 64 -21.99 -7.67 0.61
C LYS A 64 -23.25 -8.26 1.25
N ALA A 65 -24.23 -7.43 1.63
CA ALA A 65 -25.50 -7.90 2.22
C ALA A 65 -26.31 -8.76 1.23
N LYS A 66 -26.24 -8.44 -0.06
CA LYS A 66 -26.91 -9.14 -1.17
C LYS A 66 -26.22 -10.44 -1.60
N MET A 67 -25.16 -10.84 -0.92
CA MET A 67 -24.47 -12.10 -1.22
C MET A 67 -25.22 -13.23 -0.50
N PRO A 68 -25.54 -14.35 -1.18
CA PRO A 68 -26.20 -15.49 -0.56
C PRO A 68 -25.51 -15.90 0.75
N ILE A 69 -26.29 -16.12 1.80
CA ILE A 69 -25.74 -16.36 3.14
C ILE A 69 -24.81 -17.58 3.19
N VAL A 70 -25.12 -18.62 2.42
CA VAL A 70 -24.30 -19.83 2.28
C VAL A 70 -22.96 -19.51 1.63
N GLU A 71 -22.93 -18.64 0.61
CA GLU A 71 -21.67 -18.21 -0.02
C GLU A 71 -20.80 -17.40 0.96
N ARG A 72 -21.40 -16.57 1.84
CA ARG A 72 -20.68 -15.87 2.91
C ARG A 72 -20.02 -16.82 3.91
N LEU A 73 -20.67 -17.92 4.22
CA LEU A 73 -20.11 -18.97 5.09
C LEU A 73 -18.93 -19.66 4.41
N VAL A 74 -19.10 -20.10 3.14
CA VAL A 74 -18.05 -20.73 2.32
C VAL A 74 -16.81 -19.83 2.23
N ASP A 75 -16.99 -18.55 1.94
CA ASP A 75 -15.89 -17.60 1.81
C ASP A 75 -15.10 -17.42 3.12
N SER A 76 -15.79 -17.55 4.27
CA SER A 76 -15.15 -17.45 5.60
C SER A 76 -14.40 -18.73 5.99
N LEU A 77 -14.82 -19.89 5.47
CA LEU A 77 -14.14 -21.17 5.69
C LEU A 77 -12.79 -21.27 4.96
N MET A 78 -12.68 -20.70 3.76
CA MET A 78 -11.45 -20.72 2.96
C MET A 78 -10.36 -19.72 3.40
N MET A 79 -10.49 -19.12 4.59
CA MET A 79 -9.47 -18.22 5.14
C MET A 79 -8.34 -18.97 5.86
N LYS A 80 -7.30 -18.24 6.28
CA LYS A 80 -6.13 -18.66 7.11
C LYS A 80 -5.04 -19.43 6.34
N GLY A 81 -4.27 -18.70 5.54
CA GLY A 81 -2.98 -19.15 4.99
C GLY A 81 -3.14 -20.28 3.98
N ARG A 82 -2.84 -21.51 4.38
CA ARG A 82 -2.85 -22.72 3.52
C ARG A 82 -4.18 -23.03 2.81
N ASN A 83 -5.27 -22.43 3.27
CA ASN A 83 -6.61 -22.62 2.72
C ASN A 83 -7.10 -21.46 1.84
N ASN A 84 -6.32 -20.38 1.71
CA ASN A 84 -6.67 -19.21 0.92
C ASN A 84 -6.98 -19.61 -0.53
N GLY A 85 -8.14 -19.19 -1.04
CA GLY A 85 -8.56 -19.43 -2.42
C GLY A 85 -9.11 -20.83 -2.71
N LYS A 86 -9.07 -21.78 -1.76
CA LYS A 86 -9.58 -23.16 -1.93
C LYS A 86 -11.10 -23.24 -1.82
N LYS A 87 -11.82 -22.43 -2.61
CA LYS A 87 -13.28 -22.29 -2.53
C LYS A 87 -14.01 -23.59 -2.88
N LEU A 88 -13.55 -24.34 -3.89
CA LEU A 88 -14.13 -25.64 -4.24
C LEU A 88 -14.11 -26.63 -3.08
N MET A 89 -13.01 -26.67 -2.32
CA MET A 89 -12.89 -27.51 -1.12
C MET A 89 -13.86 -27.04 -0.02
N ALA A 90 -13.99 -25.74 0.20
CA ALA A 90 -14.93 -25.17 1.17
C ALA A 90 -16.40 -25.45 0.79
N VAL A 91 -16.76 -25.37 -0.49
CA VAL A 91 -18.10 -25.72 -1.00
C VAL A 91 -18.42 -27.19 -0.70
N ARG A 92 -17.47 -28.12 -0.93
CA ARG A 92 -17.64 -29.55 -0.60
C ARG A 92 -17.85 -29.78 0.90
N ILE A 93 -17.08 -29.10 1.74
CA ILE A 93 -17.24 -29.19 3.21
C ILE A 93 -18.64 -28.75 3.64
N VAL A 94 -19.15 -27.65 3.09
CA VAL A 94 -20.50 -27.16 3.39
C VAL A 94 -21.59 -28.11 2.88
N ALA A 95 -21.41 -28.70 1.69
CA ALA A 95 -22.34 -29.69 1.15
C ALA A 95 -22.47 -30.90 2.09
N HIS A 96 -21.35 -31.48 2.53
CA HIS A 96 -21.35 -32.59 3.48
C HIS A 96 -21.89 -32.20 4.86
N ALA A 97 -21.57 -31.00 5.36
CA ALA A 97 -22.12 -30.53 6.62
C ALA A 97 -23.65 -30.38 6.56
N PHE A 98 -24.20 -29.91 5.43
CA PHE A 98 -25.65 -29.78 5.24
C PHE A 98 -26.36 -31.13 5.17
N GLU A 99 -25.73 -32.15 4.55
CA GLU A 99 -26.23 -33.53 4.59
C GLU A 99 -26.29 -34.05 6.03
N ILE A 100 -25.23 -33.87 6.81
CA ILE A 100 -25.17 -34.29 8.22
C ILE A 100 -26.25 -33.57 9.04
N ILE A 101 -26.42 -32.26 8.86
CA ILE A 101 -27.43 -31.49 9.57
C ILE A 101 -28.83 -32.02 9.28
N HIS A 102 -29.15 -32.30 8.02
CA HIS A 102 -30.47 -32.84 7.68
C HIS A 102 -30.69 -34.21 8.30
N LEU A 103 -29.70 -35.12 8.19
CA LEU A 103 -29.79 -36.46 8.79
C LEU A 103 -29.96 -36.46 10.32
N LEU A 104 -29.46 -35.42 11.00
CA LEU A 104 -29.55 -35.32 12.47
C LEU A 104 -30.75 -34.52 12.98
N SER A 105 -31.33 -33.63 12.16
CA SER A 105 -32.36 -32.68 12.59
C SER A 105 -33.67 -32.78 11.82
N ASP A 106 -33.69 -33.49 10.69
CA ASP A 106 -34.77 -33.57 9.71
C ASP A 106 -35.29 -32.21 9.20
N GLN A 107 -34.56 -31.13 9.50
CA GLN A 107 -34.89 -29.77 9.08
C GLN A 107 -34.10 -29.39 7.82
N ASN A 108 -34.56 -28.34 7.15
CA ASN A 108 -33.80 -27.73 6.07
C ASN A 108 -32.50 -27.14 6.64
N PRO A 109 -31.30 -27.59 6.21
CA PRO A 109 -30.03 -27.14 6.76
C PRO A 109 -29.77 -25.64 6.53
N ILE A 110 -30.40 -25.04 5.51
CA ILE A 110 -30.33 -23.60 5.27
C ILE A 110 -31.05 -22.84 6.39
N GLN A 111 -32.19 -23.34 6.86
CA GLN A 111 -32.91 -22.75 8.00
C GLN A 111 -32.08 -22.85 9.29
N VAL A 112 -31.45 -24.00 9.53
CA VAL A 112 -30.55 -24.19 10.68
C VAL A 112 -29.38 -23.21 10.63
N LEU A 113 -28.80 -22.96 9.45
CA LEU A 113 -27.75 -21.94 9.29
C LEU A 113 -28.27 -20.52 9.61
N VAL A 114 -29.45 -20.15 9.11
CA VAL A 114 -30.04 -18.84 9.37
C VAL A 114 -30.30 -18.65 10.86
N ASP A 115 -30.92 -19.64 11.52
CA ASP A 115 -31.19 -19.62 12.96
C ASP A 115 -29.88 -19.54 13.78
N ALA A 116 -28.85 -20.28 13.38
CA ALA A 116 -27.52 -20.21 14.00
C ALA A 116 -26.90 -18.81 13.89
N VAL A 117 -27.00 -18.16 12.72
CA VAL A 117 -26.48 -16.80 12.50
C VAL A 117 -27.24 -15.76 13.32
N VAL A 118 -28.57 -15.88 13.41
CA VAL A 118 -29.42 -14.99 14.23
C VAL A 118 -29.05 -15.10 15.71
N ASN A 119 -28.87 -16.32 16.21
CA ASN A 119 -28.60 -16.56 17.64
C ASN A 119 -27.20 -16.14 18.07
N THR A 120 -26.20 -16.26 17.19
CA THR A 120 -24.78 -15.98 17.48
C THR A 120 -24.35 -14.54 17.24
N GLY A 121 -25.16 -13.71 16.59
CA GLY A 121 -24.85 -12.31 16.33
C GLY A 121 -24.95 -11.42 17.58
N PRO A 122 -23.86 -10.81 18.09
CA PRO A 122 -23.89 -10.01 19.32
C PRO A 122 -24.61 -8.68 19.10
N ARG A 123 -25.61 -8.38 19.93
CA ARG A 123 -26.43 -7.15 19.86
C ARG A 123 -25.68 -5.93 20.38
N GLU A 124 -24.86 -6.12 21.40
CA GLU A 124 -24.04 -5.07 22.01
C GLU A 124 -22.58 -5.51 22.07
N ASP A 125 -21.67 -4.55 21.93
CA ASP A 125 -20.23 -4.75 22.05
C ASP A 125 -19.61 -3.59 22.84
N SER A 126 -18.34 -3.70 23.22
CA SER A 126 -17.63 -2.65 23.97
C SER A 126 -16.50 -2.03 23.14
N THR A 127 -16.60 -0.73 22.89
CA THR A 127 -15.56 0.03 22.20
C THR A 127 -14.58 0.65 23.18
N ARG A 128 -13.34 0.80 22.72
CA ARG A 128 -12.26 1.37 23.49
C ARG A 128 -12.29 2.90 23.33
N ILE A 129 -12.52 3.64 24.41
CA ILE A 129 -12.52 5.11 24.44
C ILE A 129 -11.44 5.57 25.43
N GLY A 130 -10.50 6.37 24.96
CA GLY A 130 -9.45 6.92 25.81
C GLY A 130 -8.75 8.11 25.17
N SER A 131 -8.30 9.03 26.00
CA SER A 131 -7.37 10.10 25.65
C SER A 131 -6.31 10.12 26.75
N GLN A 132 -5.04 10.34 26.39
CA GLN A 132 -3.93 10.52 27.34
C GLN A 132 -3.69 9.32 28.30
N GLY A 133 -3.39 8.14 27.74
CA GLY A 133 -2.84 7.01 28.49
C GLY A 133 -3.83 6.18 29.33
N THR A 134 -4.98 6.73 29.70
CA THR A 134 -6.06 5.98 30.37
C THR A 134 -7.13 5.58 29.37
N VAL A 135 -7.50 4.30 29.38
CA VAL A 135 -8.43 3.77 28.40
C VAL A 135 -9.57 3.01 29.07
N ARG A 136 -10.81 3.44 28.79
CA ARG A 136 -12.04 2.80 29.27
C ARG A 136 -12.77 2.06 28.15
N ARG A 137 -13.61 1.11 28.52
CA ARG A 137 -14.54 0.43 27.61
C ARG A 137 -15.90 1.08 27.72
N GLN A 138 -16.53 1.37 26.59
CA GLN A 138 -17.87 1.94 26.50
C GLN A 138 -18.76 0.96 25.72
N ALA A 139 -19.90 0.60 26.30
CA ALA A 139 -20.90 -0.21 25.63
C ALA A 139 -21.52 0.56 24.45
N VAL A 140 -21.66 -0.10 23.30
CA VAL A 140 -22.27 0.41 22.07
C VAL A 140 -23.12 -0.68 21.40
N ASP A 141 -24.16 -0.25 20.69
CA ASP A 141 -24.99 -1.15 19.89
C ASP A 141 -24.28 -1.56 18.59
N VAL A 142 -24.49 -2.81 18.16
CA VAL A 142 -23.85 -3.38 16.97
C VAL A 142 -24.79 -3.32 15.78
N SER A 143 -24.28 -2.86 14.63
CA SER A 143 -25.07 -2.80 13.40
C SER A 143 -25.47 -4.20 12.89
N PRO A 144 -26.65 -4.37 12.25
CA PRO A 144 -27.09 -5.66 11.72
C PRO A 144 -26.09 -6.34 10.78
N LEU A 145 -25.47 -5.58 9.88
CA LEU A 145 -24.44 -6.11 8.98
C LEU A 145 -23.22 -6.65 9.77
N ARG A 146 -22.83 -5.96 10.86
CA ARG A 146 -21.73 -6.41 11.73
C ARG A 146 -22.15 -7.64 12.53
N ARG A 147 -23.40 -7.72 13.03
CA ARG A 147 -23.96 -8.92 13.68
C ARG A 147 -23.79 -10.15 12.80
N VAL A 148 -24.23 -10.09 11.54
CA VAL A 148 -24.12 -11.22 10.60
C VAL A 148 -22.65 -11.57 10.30
N ASN A 149 -21.80 -10.56 10.06
CA ASN A 149 -20.38 -10.82 9.78
C ASN A 149 -19.65 -11.45 10.99
N GLN A 150 -19.96 -11.01 12.19
CA GLN A 150 -19.33 -11.52 13.42
C GLN A 150 -19.85 -12.91 13.76
N ALA A 151 -21.15 -13.17 13.58
CA ALA A 151 -21.75 -14.51 13.71
C ALA A 151 -21.02 -15.54 12.82
N ILE A 152 -20.91 -15.26 11.51
CA ILE A 152 -20.24 -16.16 10.56
C ILE A 152 -18.75 -16.34 10.92
N ALA A 153 -18.08 -15.27 11.34
CA ALA A 153 -16.68 -15.35 11.76
C ALA A 153 -16.52 -16.25 13.00
N LEU A 154 -17.37 -16.10 14.02
CA LEU A 154 -17.31 -16.89 15.24
C LEU A 154 -17.60 -18.36 14.98
N LEU A 155 -18.63 -18.67 14.17
CA LEU A 155 -18.96 -20.05 13.77
C LEU A 155 -17.79 -20.73 13.04
N THR A 156 -17.17 -20.05 12.07
CA THR A 156 -16.06 -20.61 11.29
C THR A 156 -14.75 -20.71 12.08
N ILE A 157 -14.52 -19.82 13.04
CA ILE A 157 -13.38 -19.91 13.97
C ILE A 157 -13.58 -21.11 14.90
N GLY A 158 -14.73 -21.23 15.56
CA GLY A 158 -15.04 -22.34 16.46
C GLY A 158 -14.97 -23.71 15.77
N THR A 159 -15.49 -23.78 14.53
CA THR A 159 -15.38 -24.98 13.68
C THR A 159 -13.91 -25.33 13.40
N ARG A 160 -13.09 -24.35 13.02
CA ARG A 160 -11.69 -24.57 12.66
C ARG A 160 -10.85 -24.97 13.87
N GLU A 161 -11.08 -24.36 15.03
CA GLU A 161 -10.41 -24.69 16.28
C GLU A 161 -10.78 -26.11 16.74
N SER A 162 -12.06 -26.49 16.65
CA SER A 162 -12.54 -27.82 17.04
C SER A 162 -12.05 -28.95 16.13
N ALA A 163 -11.81 -28.65 14.85
CA ALA A 163 -11.25 -29.60 13.88
C ALA A 163 -9.71 -29.65 13.88
N PHE A 164 -9.02 -28.69 14.53
CA PHE A 164 -7.56 -28.65 14.51
C PHE A 164 -6.98 -29.75 15.39
N ARG A 165 -6.19 -30.66 14.78
CA ARG A 165 -5.58 -31.83 15.45
C ARG A 165 -6.61 -32.75 16.12
N ASN A 166 -7.79 -32.86 15.52
CA ASN A 166 -8.86 -33.76 15.94
C ASN A 166 -9.14 -34.79 14.83
N VAL A 167 -9.67 -35.96 15.21
CA VAL A 167 -10.07 -37.02 14.29
C VAL A 167 -11.36 -36.65 13.53
N LYS A 168 -12.26 -35.89 14.18
CA LYS A 168 -13.49 -35.41 13.57
C LYS A 168 -13.20 -34.56 12.32
N SER A 169 -13.95 -34.81 11.25
CA SER A 169 -13.79 -34.02 10.02
C SER A 169 -14.28 -32.59 10.22
N VAL A 170 -13.80 -31.66 9.38
CA VAL A 170 -14.25 -30.26 9.43
C VAL A 170 -15.75 -30.15 9.14
N ALA A 171 -16.31 -31.03 8.30
CA ALA A 171 -17.73 -31.04 7.97
C ALA A 171 -18.59 -31.45 9.17
N GLU A 172 -18.17 -32.48 9.93
CA GLU A 172 -18.82 -32.90 11.17
C GLU A 172 -18.75 -31.80 12.23
N CYS A 173 -17.57 -31.20 12.44
CA CYS A 173 -17.41 -30.09 13.38
C CYS A 173 -18.29 -28.88 13.01
N LEU A 174 -18.45 -28.60 11.70
CA LEU A 174 -19.31 -27.52 11.23
C LEU A 174 -20.79 -27.83 11.49
N ALA A 175 -21.22 -29.07 11.24
CA ALA A 175 -22.58 -29.51 11.50
C ALA A 175 -22.91 -29.43 13.01
N ASP A 176 -22.02 -29.95 13.87
CA ASP A 176 -22.15 -29.89 15.32
C ASP A 176 -22.26 -28.42 15.80
N GLU A 177 -21.40 -27.53 15.31
CA GLU A 177 -21.40 -26.11 15.70
C GLU A 177 -22.68 -25.39 15.26
N LEU A 178 -23.16 -25.65 14.03
CA LEU A 178 -24.39 -25.04 13.51
C LEU A 178 -25.64 -25.53 14.25
N ILE A 179 -25.77 -26.82 14.52
CA ILE A 179 -26.92 -27.38 15.27
C ILE A 179 -26.94 -26.81 16.70
N ASN A 180 -25.79 -26.77 17.37
CA ASN A 180 -25.69 -26.23 18.73
C ASN A 180 -26.00 -24.73 18.77
N ALA A 181 -25.49 -23.96 17.80
CA ALA A 181 -25.77 -22.53 17.67
C ALA A 181 -27.25 -22.24 17.36
N ALA A 182 -27.89 -23.03 16.49
CA ALA A 182 -29.30 -22.89 16.16
C ALA A 182 -30.21 -23.15 17.38
N LYS A 183 -29.84 -24.08 18.25
CA LYS A 183 -30.53 -24.34 19.53
C LYS A 183 -30.19 -23.33 20.63
N GLY A 184 -29.24 -22.41 20.40
CA GLY A 184 -28.75 -21.49 21.43
C GLY A 184 -27.99 -22.17 22.57
N SER A 185 -27.43 -23.35 22.31
CA SER A 185 -26.73 -24.14 23.32
C SER A 185 -25.41 -23.46 23.70
N SER A 186 -25.13 -23.43 25.01
CA SER A 186 -23.85 -22.97 25.54
C SER A 186 -22.69 -23.88 25.13
N ASN A 187 -22.90 -25.02 24.48
CA ASN A 187 -21.81 -25.85 23.96
C ASN A 187 -21.13 -25.26 22.71
N SER A 188 -21.84 -24.42 21.94
CA SER A 188 -21.28 -23.73 20.77
C SER A 188 -20.26 -22.69 21.19
N TYR A 189 -19.12 -22.66 20.49
CA TYR A 189 -18.10 -21.63 20.67
C TYR A 189 -18.65 -20.24 20.38
N ALA A 190 -19.44 -20.11 19.30
CA ALA A 190 -19.99 -18.84 18.87
C ALA A 190 -20.97 -18.24 19.89
N ILE A 191 -21.83 -19.04 20.51
CA ILE A 191 -22.75 -18.59 21.56
C ILE A 191 -21.97 -18.15 22.80
N LYS A 192 -21.01 -18.95 23.29
CA LYS A 192 -20.16 -18.57 24.44
C LYS A 192 -19.49 -17.23 24.23
N LYS A 193 -18.93 -17.00 23.04
CA LYS A 193 -18.22 -15.75 22.72
C LYS A 193 -19.15 -14.55 22.57
N LYS A 194 -20.34 -14.74 21.99
CA LYS A 194 -21.36 -13.71 21.92
C LYS A 194 -21.82 -13.29 23.33
N ASP A 195 -22.14 -14.25 24.19
CA ASP A 195 -22.59 -13.97 25.56
C ASP A 195 -21.49 -13.32 26.40
N GLU A 196 -20.22 -13.71 26.20
CA GLU A 196 -19.07 -13.07 26.82
C GLU A 196 -18.96 -11.59 26.44
N LEU A 197 -19.08 -11.27 25.13
CA LEU A 197 -19.03 -9.91 24.62
C LEU A 197 -20.19 -9.04 25.15
N GLU A 198 -21.41 -9.57 25.12
CA GLU A 198 -22.60 -8.87 25.62
C GLU A 198 -22.53 -8.67 27.14
N ARG A 199 -21.97 -9.63 27.89
CA ARG A 199 -21.74 -9.50 29.34
C ARG A 199 -20.75 -8.38 29.66
N VAL A 200 -19.65 -8.30 28.91
CA VAL A 200 -18.64 -7.22 29.06
C VAL A 200 -19.23 -5.86 28.64
N ALA A 201 -20.06 -5.82 27.59
CA ALA A 201 -20.77 -4.60 27.23
C ALA A 201 -21.73 -4.18 28.36
N LYS A 202 -22.52 -5.11 28.89
CA LYS A 202 -23.46 -4.87 30.01
C LYS A 202 -22.76 -4.36 31.27
N SER A 203 -21.58 -4.88 31.62
CA SER A 203 -20.82 -4.40 32.78
C SER A 203 -20.29 -2.97 32.62
N ASN A 204 -20.01 -2.57 31.38
CA ASN A 204 -19.49 -1.24 31.03
C ASN A 204 -20.59 -0.23 30.69
N ARG A 205 -21.87 -0.59 30.84
CA ARG A 205 -22.96 0.40 30.74
C ARG A 205 -22.82 1.40 31.90
N PRO A 206 -22.95 2.71 31.65
CA PRO A 206 -22.94 3.69 32.73
C PRO A 206 -24.02 3.34 33.75
N ARG A 207 -23.66 3.12 35.01
CA ARG A 207 -24.63 2.79 36.07
C ARG A 207 -25.66 3.92 36.15
N ARG A 208 -26.92 3.57 35.88
CA ARG A 208 -28.13 4.41 36.00
C ARG A 208 -28.40 4.96 37.41
N ARG A 209 -27.51 4.80 38.38
CA ARG A 209 -27.71 5.31 39.76
C ARG A 209 -27.83 6.84 39.82
N GLN A 210 -27.19 7.59 38.93
CA GLN A 210 -27.37 9.06 38.89
C GLN A 210 -28.68 9.49 38.22
N LEU A 211 -29.22 8.69 37.29
CA LEU A 211 -30.49 8.99 36.62
C LEU A 211 -31.71 8.58 37.46
N GLU A 212 -31.63 7.54 38.29
CA GLU A 212 -32.67 7.19 39.27
C GLU A 212 -32.73 8.18 40.44
N ILE A 213 -31.59 8.73 40.87
CA ILE A 213 -31.55 9.81 41.87
C ILE A 213 -32.10 11.13 41.28
N LEU A 214 -31.93 11.37 39.97
CA LEU A 214 -32.58 12.50 39.30
C LEU A 214 -34.08 12.23 39.07
N SER A 215 -34.48 11.02 38.69
CA SER A 215 -35.88 10.66 38.45
C SER A 215 -36.71 10.72 39.73
N SER A 216 -36.17 10.24 40.86
CA SER A 216 -36.81 10.38 42.18
C SER A 216 -36.90 11.85 42.64
N LYS A 217 -35.92 12.69 42.32
CA LYS A 217 -36.00 14.15 42.56
C LYS A 217 -36.96 14.88 41.61
N ILE A 218 -37.19 14.34 40.42
CA ILE A 218 -38.15 14.87 39.44
C ILE A 218 -39.57 14.45 39.81
N GLN A 219 -39.80 13.22 40.29
CA GLN A 219 -41.11 12.80 40.82
C GLN A 219 -41.53 13.58 42.07
N ALA A 220 -40.58 14.10 42.87
CA ALA A 220 -40.87 14.98 44.01
C ALA A 220 -41.34 16.39 43.60
N LYS A 221 -41.17 16.78 42.33
CA LYS A 221 -41.72 18.03 41.77
C LYS A 221 -42.81 17.65 40.78
N LYS A 222 -44.07 17.66 41.22
CA LYS A 222 -45.28 17.49 40.37
C LYS A 222 -45.20 18.37 39.12
N ILE A 223 -44.61 17.86 38.05
CA ILE A 223 -44.65 18.44 36.71
C ILE A 223 -45.31 17.37 35.84
N PRO A 224 -46.45 17.65 35.20
CA PRO A 224 -47.21 16.64 34.48
C PRO A 224 -46.40 16.13 33.29
N VAL A 225 -46.18 14.81 33.26
CA VAL A 225 -45.54 14.09 32.16
C VAL A 225 -46.58 13.92 31.07
N LEU A 226 -46.50 14.73 30.01
CA LEU A 226 -47.22 14.47 28.78
C LEU A 226 -46.43 13.47 27.93
N HIS A 227 -47.14 12.45 27.46
CA HIS A 227 -46.77 11.51 26.42
C HIS A 227 -45.96 12.14 25.28
N VAL A 228 -44.78 11.60 24.97
CA VAL A 228 -44.26 11.58 23.59
C VAL A 228 -43.51 10.27 23.36
N PHE A 229 -44.24 9.30 22.82
CA PHE A 229 -43.66 8.27 21.97
C PHE A 229 -43.82 8.74 20.52
N SER A 230 -42.79 8.43 19.72
CA SER A 230 -42.83 8.30 18.26
C SER A 230 -42.60 9.54 17.38
N THR A 231 -41.73 9.28 16.39
CA THR A 231 -41.55 9.92 15.07
C THR A 231 -40.58 11.11 14.88
N ASN A 232 -39.80 10.96 13.79
CA ASN A 232 -39.10 11.95 12.96
C ASN A 232 -37.67 12.36 13.40
N CYS A 233 -36.64 11.91 12.67
CA CYS A 233 -36.17 12.37 11.35
C CYS A 233 -35.38 13.70 11.43
N LYS A 234 -34.10 13.61 11.03
CA LYS A 234 -33.19 14.66 10.54
C LYS A 234 -33.52 16.11 10.94
N THR A 235 -32.79 16.66 11.92
CA THR A 235 -32.31 18.05 11.93
C THR A 235 -31.13 18.17 12.90
N GLY A 236 -30.09 18.92 12.51
CA GLY A 236 -28.91 19.14 13.32
C GLY A 236 -29.24 19.94 14.58
N VAL A 237 -29.04 19.33 15.74
CA VAL A 237 -29.16 20.03 17.02
C VAL A 237 -27.87 20.82 17.27
N ARG A 238 -27.95 22.15 17.17
CA ARG A 238 -26.94 23.04 17.77
C ARG A 238 -27.01 22.89 19.28
N ILE A 239 -26.11 22.10 19.84
CA ILE A 239 -25.97 21.93 21.29
C ILE A 239 -25.42 23.24 21.86
N LYS A 240 -26.27 24.05 22.49
CA LYS A 240 -25.82 25.21 23.29
C LYS A 240 -25.18 24.67 24.56
N ALA A 241 -23.85 24.70 24.62
CA ALA A 241 -23.10 24.28 25.80
C ALA A 241 -23.47 25.15 27.03
N ARG A 242 -23.50 24.55 28.23
CA ARG A 242 -23.76 25.26 29.49
C ARG A 242 -22.74 26.40 29.67
N LYS A 243 -23.16 27.57 30.16
CA LYS A 243 -22.29 28.76 30.39
C LYS A 243 -20.99 28.45 31.15
N GLY A 244 -20.96 27.44 32.02
CA GLY A 244 -19.74 26.98 32.70
C GLY A 244 -18.78 26.16 31.83
N ALA A 245 -19.29 25.34 30.89
CA ALA A 245 -18.48 24.65 29.88
C ALA A 245 -17.93 25.62 28.83
N VAL A 246 -18.70 26.66 28.49
CA VAL A 246 -18.25 27.77 27.65
C VAL A 246 -17.14 28.56 28.35
N LYS A 247 -17.23 28.82 29.67
CA LYS A 247 -16.16 29.49 30.45
C LYS A 247 -14.89 28.64 30.63
N ALA A 248 -15.02 27.30 30.67
CA ALA A 248 -13.88 26.38 30.74
C ALA A 248 -13.23 26.14 29.37
N GLN A 249 -14.00 26.12 28.27
CA GLN A 249 -13.48 26.14 26.90
C GLN A 249 -12.91 27.51 26.50
N ALA A 250 -13.48 28.61 26.99
CA ALA A 250 -13.00 29.98 26.74
C ALA A 250 -11.63 30.29 27.37
N LYS A 251 -11.14 29.47 28.32
CA LYS A 251 -9.77 29.58 28.84
C LYS A 251 -8.70 29.11 27.85
N HIS A 252 -9.11 28.53 26.71
CA HIS A 252 -8.27 27.67 25.88
C HIS A 252 -8.64 27.78 24.38
N GLU A 253 -8.65 29.00 23.83
CA GLU A 253 -8.75 29.26 22.38
C GLU A 253 -7.35 29.46 21.74
N PRO A 254 -7.17 29.15 20.44
CA PRO A 254 -5.90 29.36 19.72
C PRO A 254 -5.34 30.79 19.84
N SER A 255 -6.21 31.81 19.84
CA SER A 255 -5.82 33.21 20.02
C SER A 255 -5.26 33.49 21.42
N VAL A 256 -5.84 32.87 22.46
CA VAL A 256 -5.35 33.00 23.84
C VAL A 256 -3.97 32.33 23.99
N PHE A 257 -3.77 31.18 23.35
CA PHE A 257 -2.47 30.52 23.32
C PHE A 257 -1.42 31.39 22.63
N ARG A 258 -1.76 31.99 21.47
CA ARG A 258 -0.88 32.93 20.74
C ARG A 258 -0.45 34.09 21.65
N ASP A 259 -1.41 34.77 22.27
CA ASP A 259 -1.14 35.96 23.07
C ASP A 259 -0.27 35.64 24.31
N GLN A 260 -0.50 34.49 24.94
CA GLN A 260 0.34 34.00 26.02
C GLN A 260 1.76 33.66 25.56
N LEU A 261 1.90 33.05 24.37
CA LEU A 261 3.20 32.75 23.79
C LEU A 261 3.96 34.03 23.43
N TYR A 262 3.31 35.03 22.84
CA TYR A 262 3.92 36.32 22.51
C TYR A 262 4.45 37.02 23.76
N LYS A 263 3.69 37.02 24.85
CA LYS A 263 4.12 37.61 26.12
C LYS A 263 5.40 36.97 26.69
N GLN A 264 5.63 35.68 26.42
CA GLN A 264 6.87 35.00 26.85
C GLN A 264 8.06 35.33 25.94
N LEU A 265 7.81 35.66 24.67
CA LEU A 265 8.86 35.92 23.67
C LEU A 265 9.22 37.41 23.54
N GLU A 266 8.32 38.32 23.89
CA GLU A 266 8.51 39.78 23.87
C GLU A 266 9.77 40.28 24.61
N PRO A 267 10.18 39.74 25.79
CA PRO A 267 11.38 40.23 26.47
C PRO A 267 12.71 39.82 25.79
N VAL A 268 12.68 38.93 24.80
CA VAL A 268 13.89 38.45 24.11
C VAL A 268 14.28 39.43 22.99
N GLN A 269 15.55 39.78 22.90
CA GLN A 269 16.03 40.68 21.85
C GLN A 269 15.96 40.01 20.47
N PRO A 270 15.55 40.74 19.40
CA PRO A 270 15.60 40.21 18.03
C PRO A 270 17.01 39.72 17.68
N GLY A 271 17.11 38.47 17.20
CA GLY A 271 18.38 37.83 16.86
C GLY A 271 19.02 36.98 17.98
N ASP A 272 18.50 37.00 19.21
CA ASP A 272 18.95 36.12 20.29
C ASP A 272 18.29 34.73 20.22
N PHE A 273 18.79 33.87 19.34
CA PHE A 273 18.28 32.51 19.13
C PHE A 273 18.37 31.61 20.38
N GLU A 274 19.36 31.84 21.25
CA GLU A 274 19.51 31.08 22.50
C GLU A 274 18.49 31.51 23.54
N GLY A 275 18.26 32.83 23.68
CA GLY A 275 17.18 33.40 24.47
C GLY A 275 15.82 32.88 24.03
N TYR A 276 15.52 32.90 22.73
CA TYR A 276 14.27 32.35 22.20
C TYR A 276 14.12 30.85 22.49
N THR A 277 15.20 30.07 22.37
CA THR A 277 15.17 28.64 22.73
C THR A 277 14.84 28.45 24.20
N LYS A 278 15.47 29.21 25.10
CA LYS A 278 15.28 29.11 26.54
C LYS A 278 13.84 29.44 26.94
N GLU A 279 13.29 30.55 26.43
CA GLU A 279 11.93 30.98 26.73
C GLU A 279 10.88 30.04 26.12
N LEU A 280 11.07 29.54 24.89
CA LEU A 280 10.19 28.51 24.31
C LEU A 280 10.21 27.21 25.12
N VAL A 281 11.39 26.79 25.60
CA VAL A 281 11.48 25.61 26.46
C VAL A 281 10.77 25.84 27.80
N ALA A 282 10.95 27.01 28.42
CA ALA A 282 10.29 27.37 29.67
C ALA A 282 8.76 27.45 29.50
N ALA A 283 8.29 28.08 28.43
CA ALA A 283 6.87 28.23 28.10
C ALA A 283 6.17 26.87 27.87
N GLY A 284 6.87 25.86 27.37
CA GLY A 284 6.31 24.50 27.24
C GLY A 284 5.95 23.83 28.58
N GLY A 285 6.45 24.33 29.71
CA GLY A 285 6.05 23.88 31.05
C GLY A 285 4.72 24.47 31.53
N THR A 286 4.30 25.60 30.97
CA THR A 286 3.07 26.32 31.36
C THR A 286 1.99 26.28 30.28
N LEU A 287 2.38 26.25 29.00
CA LEU A 287 1.51 26.19 27.83
C LEU A 287 1.34 24.75 27.32
N GLU A 288 0.13 24.38 26.93
CA GLU A 288 -0.19 23.04 26.42
C GLU A 288 0.26 22.83 24.96
N TYR A 289 1.57 22.72 24.70
CA TYR A 289 2.12 22.62 23.34
C TYR A 289 1.55 21.46 22.51
N LEU A 290 1.30 20.29 23.10
CA LEU A 290 0.76 19.15 22.34
C LEU A 290 -0.65 19.42 21.78
N LYS A 291 -1.48 20.16 22.53
CA LYS A 291 -2.86 20.48 22.13
C LYS A 291 -2.89 21.57 21.05
N TYR A 292 -1.95 22.51 21.12
CA TYR A 292 -1.84 23.63 20.19
C TYR A 292 -0.62 23.50 19.27
N ALA A 293 -0.21 22.26 18.94
CA ALA A 293 1.02 22.05 18.18
C ALA A 293 0.96 22.72 16.80
N ASP A 294 -0.17 22.61 16.10
CA ASP A 294 -0.38 23.28 14.81
C ASP A 294 -0.32 24.79 14.94
N THR A 295 -1.03 25.34 15.92
CA THR A 295 -0.99 26.76 16.24
C THR A 295 0.42 27.26 16.61
N LEU A 296 1.18 26.48 17.39
CA LEU A 296 2.56 26.78 17.75
C LEU A 296 3.44 26.87 16.49
N PHE A 297 3.37 25.87 15.60
CA PHE A 297 4.19 25.86 14.39
C PHE A 297 3.73 26.88 13.34
N GLU A 298 2.44 27.20 13.23
CA GLU A 298 1.95 28.32 12.42
C GLU A 298 2.58 29.65 12.85
N ILE A 299 2.58 29.92 14.16
CA ILE A 299 3.19 31.11 14.75
C ILE A 299 4.70 31.15 14.47
N LEU A 300 5.41 30.06 14.74
CA LEU A 300 6.87 30.02 14.64
C LEU A 300 7.39 29.95 13.19
N ILE A 301 6.62 29.43 12.24
CA ILE A 301 7.04 29.30 10.84
C ILE A 301 6.53 30.48 10.00
N VAL A 302 5.24 30.81 10.12
CA VAL A 302 4.55 31.77 9.24
C VAL A 302 4.35 33.12 9.93
N GLY A 303 4.40 33.17 11.26
CA GLY A 303 4.42 34.41 12.04
C GLY A 303 3.07 34.80 12.64
N GLY A 304 2.03 33.98 12.47
CA GLY A 304 0.69 34.25 12.96
C GLY A 304 -0.28 33.08 12.72
N LEU A 305 -1.51 33.22 13.22
CA LEU A 305 -2.57 32.22 13.10
C LEU A 305 -3.21 32.24 11.71
N LEU A 306 -3.46 31.06 11.15
CA LEU A 306 -4.11 30.92 9.85
C LEU A 306 -5.58 30.51 10.02
N GLN A 307 -6.45 31.08 9.18
CA GLN A 307 -7.82 30.61 8.99
C GLN A 307 -7.88 29.47 7.96
N PRO A 308 -8.94 28.65 7.95
CA PRO A 308 -9.21 27.73 6.86
C PRO A 308 -9.22 28.47 5.51
N GLY A 309 -8.23 28.19 4.66
CA GLY A 309 -7.97 28.98 3.45
C GLY A 309 -6.68 29.80 3.47
N GLY A 310 -5.84 29.74 4.51
CA GLY A 310 -4.46 30.23 4.45
C GLY A 310 -4.27 31.74 4.58
N ASN A 311 -5.36 32.49 4.83
CA ASN A 311 -5.29 33.89 5.21
C ASN A 311 -5.04 34.01 6.72
N PHE A 312 -4.39 35.09 7.15
CA PHE A 312 -4.17 35.37 8.57
C PHE A 312 -5.50 35.68 9.28
N LEU A 313 -5.65 35.19 10.52
CA LEU A 313 -6.87 35.36 11.32
C LEU A 313 -7.13 36.81 11.72
N ASP A 314 -6.07 37.56 12.06
CA ASP A 314 -6.08 38.97 12.44
C ASP A 314 -4.89 39.70 11.77
N GLU A 315 -5.01 41.01 11.49
CA GLU A 315 -3.86 41.88 11.12
C GLU A 315 -2.93 42.23 12.31
N ALA A 316 -3.10 41.54 13.45
CA ALA A 316 -2.36 41.80 14.68
C ALA A 316 -0.87 41.46 14.57
N ALA A 317 -0.08 42.01 15.51
CA ALA A 317 1.38 41.93 15.54
C ALA A 317 1.93 40.52 15.24
N LYS A 318 2.90 40.47 14.32
CA LYS A 318 3.62 39.24 13.97
C LYS A 318 4.42 38.74 15.15
N SER A 319 4.59 37.42 15.22
CA SER A 319 5.41 36.78 16.25
C SER A 319 6.81 37.41 16.35
N PRO A 320 7.32 37.73 17.56
CA PRO A 320 8.69 38.19 17.76
C PRO A 320 9.74 37.22 17.18
N PHE A 321 9.43 35.92 17.23
CA PHE A 321 10.23 34.86 16.62
C PHE A 321 9.42 34.13 15.54
N SER A 322 9.83 34.28 14.29
CA SER A 322 9.28 33.53 13.16
C SER A 322 10.28 33.43 12.02
N ILE A 323 10.26 32.32 11.26
CA ILE A 323 11.00 32.22 9.99
C ILE A 323 10.59 33.32 9.01
N ALA A 324 9.35 33.82 9.10
CA ALA A 324 8.90 34.96 8.30
C ALA A 324 9.73 36.24 8.51
N ASN A 325 10.42 36.37 9.64
CA ASN A 325 11.21 37.55 10.02
C ASN A 325 12.65 37.53 9.44
N VAL A 326 13.04 36.49 8.70
CA VAL A 326 14.35 36.45 8.03
C VAL A 326 14.48 37.62 7.05
N SER A 327 15.60 38.33 7.11
CA SER A 327 15.90 39.48 6.26
C SER A 327 16.04 39.08 4.78
N GLU A 328 15.80 40.04 3.89
CA GLU A 328 15.99 39.88 2.45
C GLU A 328 17.28 40.59 2.04
N PRO A 329 18.19 39.96 1.26
CA PRO A 329 18.06 38.69 0.54
C PRO A 329 18.13 37.44 1.43
N ILE A 330 17.39 36.40 1.06
CA ILE A 330 17.25 35.18 1.85
C ILE A 330 18.54 34.35 1.77
N GLN A 331 19.25 34.22 2.90
CA GLN A 331 20.42 33.35 3.05
C GLN A 331 20.03 32.06 3.78
N VAL A 332 20.52 30.90 3.32
CA VAL A 332 20.16 29.59 3.87
C VAL A 332 20.69 29.45 5.31
N GLU A 333 21.84 30.04 5.60
CA GLU A 333 22.51 30.07 6.89
C GLU A 333 21.70 30.83 7.94
N GLU A 334 21.02 31.93 7.55
CA GLU A 334 20.13 32.66 8.46
C GLU A 334 18.88 31.85 8.79
N VAL A 335 18.28 31.18 7.80
CA VAL A 335 17.12 30.29 8.03
C VAL A 335 17.52 29.10 8.92
N ARG A 336 18.75 28.60 8.79
CA ARG A 336 19.28 27.50 9.62
C ARG A 336 19.24 27.82 11.10
N LYS A 337 19.57 29.06 11.51
CA LYS A 337 19.50 29.48 12.91
C LYS A 337 18.10 29.33 13.50
N TYR A 338 17.05 29.63 12.72
CA TYR A 338 15.67 29.40 13.15
C TYR A 338 15.32 27.91 13.26
N VAL A 339 15.76 27.09 12.31
CA VAL A 339 15.55 25.63 12.33
C VAL A 339 16.28 24.97 13.50
N GLU A 340 17.44 25.48 13.89
CA GLU A 340 18.17 25.02 15.07
C GLU A 340 17.40 25.24 16.38
N VAL A 341 16.66 26.35 16.52
CA VAL A 341 15.75 26.56 17.65
C VAL A 341 14.68 25.46 17.69
N PHE A 342 14.09 25.08 16.54
CA PHE A 342 13.15 23.96 16.49
C PHE A 342 13.81 22.63 16.85
N ASN A 343 15.04 22.40 16.42
CA ASN A 343 15.79 21.21 16.77
C ASN A 343 15.98 21.12 18.30
N LYS A 344 16.44 22.21 18.93
CA LYS A 344 16.61 22.29 20.40
C LYS A 344 15.26 22.11 21.12
N LEU A 345 14.18 22.73 20.63
CA LEU A 345 12.83 22.61 21.20
C LEU A 345 12.29 21.17 21.10
N ILE A 346 12.40 20.53 19.93
CA ILE A 346 11.91 19.16 19.69
C ILE A 346 12.76 18.14 20.43
N ARG A 347 14.07 18.37 20.62
CA ARG A 347 14.90 17.52 21.49
C ARG A 347 14.36 17.50 22.92
N ARG A 348 13.89 18.64 23.44
CA ARG A 348 13.28 18.73 24.77
C ARG A 348 11.86 18.16 24.80
N TYR A 349 11.04 18.49 23.81
CA TYR A 349 9.64 18.09 23.69
C TYR A 349 9.44 17.19 22.47
N LYS A 350 9.96 15.96 22.56
CA LYS A 350 10.00 14.99 21.44
C LYS A 350 8.62 14.70 20.83
N TYR A 351 7.56 14.83 21.63
CA TYR A 351 6.18 14.65 21.17
C TYR A 351 5.73 15.67 20.12
N LEU A 352 6.43 16.80 19.94
CA LEU A 352 6.12 17.82 18.92
C LEU A 352 6.58 17.44 17.52
N GLN A 353 7.50 16.49 17.38
CA GLN A 353 8.02 16.09 16.08
C GLN A 353 6.93 15.52 15.17
N ARG A 354 6.05 14.68 15.73
CA ARG A 354 5.00 14.02 14.97
C ARG A 354 3.92 15.00 14.48
N PRO A 355 3.37 15.91 15.31
CA PRO A 355 2.49 16.98 14.84
C PRO A 355 3.12 17.88 13.76
N LEU A 356 4.40 18.24 13.90
CA LEU A 356 5.12 19.01 12.89
C LEU A 356 5.09 18.32 11.52
N GLU A 357 5.40 17.02 11.48
CA GLU A 357 5.47 16.22 10.26
C GLU A 357 4.09 15.89 9.67
N GLU A 358 3.15 15.41 10.50
CA GLU A 358 1.89 14.82 10.04
C GLU A 358 0.76 15.86 9.87
N SER A 359 0.84 17.02 10.53
CA SER A 359 -0.24 18.01 10.55
C SER A 359 0.21 19.41 10.13
N SER A 360 1.19 19.99 10.83
CA SER A 360 1.53 21.41 10.67
C SER A 360 2.17 21.69 9.32
N LEU A 361 3.28 21.02 8.97
CA LEU A 361 3.94 21.22 7.66
C LEU A 361 3.02 20.90 6.48
N PRO A 362 2.27 19.78 6.45
CA PRO A 362 1.27 19.52 5.40
C PRO A 362 0.24 20.65 5.26
N THR A 363 -0.28 21.18 6.38
CA THR A 363 -1.26 22.27 6.37
C THR A 363 -0.65 23.55 5.81
N LEU A 364 0.57 23.90 6.20
CA LEU A 364 1.29 25.06 5.66
C LEU A 364 1.52 24.91 4.15
N MET A 365 2.00 23.75 3.70
CA MET A 365 2.25 23.43 2.28
C MET A 365 1.00 23.59 1.43
N GLN A 366 -0.18 23.26 1.97
CA GLN A 366 -1.46 23.44 1.28
C GLN A 366 -1.75 24.91 0.95
N TYR A 367 -1.26 25.86 1.76
CA TYR A 367 -1.59 27.28 1.65
C TYR A 367 -0.50 28.15 1.02
N MET A 368 0.70 27.60 0.77
CA MET A 368 1.85 28.36 0.22
C MET A 368 1.54 29.12 -1.08
N HIS A 369 0.63 28.61 -1.92
CA HIS A 369 0.22 29.27 -3.16
C HIS A 369 -0.46 30.64 -2.95
N ARG A 370 -0.87 30.97 -1.72
CA ARG A 370 -1.54 32.23 -1.35
C ARG A 370 -0.59 33.26 -0.74
N TRP A 371 0.63 32.87 -0.42
CA TRP A 371 1.60 33.76 0.22
C TRP A 371 2.53 34.44 -0.81
N PRO A 372 3.12 35.59 -0.46
CA PRO A 372 4.13 36.23 -1.29
C PRO A 372 5.31 35.27 -1.59
N PRO A 373 5.94 35.35 -2.78
CA PRO A 373 7.06 34.48 -3.15
C PRO A 373 8.19 34.44 -2.12
N ALA A 374 8.58 35.60 -1.57
CA ALA A 374 9.62 35.68 -0.54
C ALA A 374 9.29 34.88 0.73
N GLN A 375 8.02 34.85 1.15
CA GLN A 375 7.58 34.07 2.30
C GLN A 375 7.56 32.57 1.97
N THR A 376 7.07 32.21 0.78
CA THR A 376 7.05 30.84 0.27
C THR A 376 8.47 30.25 0.19
N ASP A 377 9.45 31.04 -0.28
CA ASP A 377 10.84 30.61 -0.38
C ASP A 377 11.48 30.40 1.00
N LYS A 378 11.25 31.30 1.97
CA LYS A 378 11.72 31.13 3.36
C LYS A 378 11.21 29.82 3.98
N VAL A 379 9.91 29.52 3.81
CA VAL A 379 9.28 28.29 4.32
C VAL A 379 9.79 27.05 3.57
N ALA A 380 10.00 27.14 2.25
CA ALA A 380 10.57 26.06 1.45
C ALA A 380 12.00 25.72 1.91
N ILE A 381 12.86 26.72 2.09
CA ILE A 381 14.24 26.53 2.57
C ILE A 381 14.24 25.91 3.97
N ALA A 382 13.41 26.43 4.89
CA ALA A 382 13.29 25.88 6.23
C ALA A 382 12.82 24.43 6.22
N THR A 383 11.87 24.09 5.35
CA THR A 383 11.39 22.71 5.20
C THR A 383 12.49 21.78 4.68
N GLY A 384 13.28 22.22 3.69
CA GLY A 384 14.44 21.48 3.19
C GLY A 384 15.47 21.18 4.29
N LEU A 385 15.79 22.19 5.12
CA LEU A 385 16.69 22.03 6.27
C LEU A 385 16.10 21.09 7.34
N MET A 386 14.80 21.19 7.64
CA MET A 386 14.13 20.30 8.59
C MET A 386 14.14 18.84 8.11
N ILE A 387 13.96 18.59 6.81
CA ILE A 387 14.03 17.25 6.22
C ILE A 387 15.48 16.72 6.28
N SER A 388 16.46 17.53 5.89
CA SER A 388 17.88 17.15 5.92
C SER A 388 18.36 16.79 7.33
N GLN A 389 17.94 17.55 8.35
CA GLN A 389 18.27 17.29 9.75
C GLN A 389 17.43 16.18 10.41
N GLY A 390 16.49 15.56 9.70
CA GLY A 390 15.62 14.50 10.23
C GLY A 390 14.58 14.97 11.25
N LEU A 391 14.25 16.28 11.25
CA LEU A 391 13.15 16.83 12.06
C LEU A 391 11.78 16.52 11.44
N ALA A 392 11.70 16.48 10.11
CA ALA A 392 10.51 16.12 9.35
C ALA A 392 10.84 15.09 8.27
N SER A 393 9.84 14.34 7.82
CA SER A 393 9.96 13.43 6.66
C SER A 393 9.53 14.13 5.38
N ALA A 394 9.99 13.62 4.23
CA ALA A 394 9.51 14.06 2.92
C ALA A 394 8.03 13.74 2.65
N SER A 395 7.34 13.03 3.56
CA SER A 395 5.89 12.77 3.50
C SER A 395 5.05 14.05 3.42
N CYS A 396 5.50 15.15 4.05
CA CYS A 396 4.79 16.42 4.03
C CYS A 396 4.63 17.00 2.62
N LEU A 397 5.56 16.70 1.70
CA LEU A 397 5.55 17.17 0.31
C LEU A 397 4.43 16.52 -0.50
N GLN A 398 3.88 15.37 -0.08
CA GLN A 398 2.74 14.74 -0.77
C GLN A 398 1.52 15.67 -0.83
N THR A 399 1.41 16.64 0.07
CA THR A 399 0.34 17.64 -0.01
C THR A 399 0.40 18.43 -1.31
N LEU A 400 1.60 18.71 -1.83
CA LEU A 400 1.82 19.49 -3.05
C LEU A 400 1.42 18.74 -4.33
N THR A 401 1.14 17.43 -4.27
CA THR A 401 0.66 16.66 -5.42
C THR A 401 -0.86 16.68 -5.59
N LYS A 402 -1.60 17.29 -4.65
CA LYS A 402 -3.07 17.39 -4.72
C LYS A 402 -3.49 18.28 -5.90
N ASP A 403 -4.49 17.82 -6.66
CA ASP A 403 -4.93 18.47 -7.91
C ASP A 403 -5.36 19.92 -7.70
N ASN A 404 -5.98 20.25 -6.55
CA ASN A 404 -6.41 21.61 -6.24
C ASN A 404 -5.24 22.62 -6.17
N ILE A 405 -4.05 22.18 -5.78
CA ILE A 405 -2.85 23.02 -5.69
C ILE A 405 -2.16 23.09 -7.07
N LEU A 406 -2.17 21.98 -7.81
CA LEU A 406 -1.58 21.92 -9.16
C LEU A 406 -2.36 22.75 -10.18
N HIS A 407 -3.68 22.94 -9.97
CA HIS A 407 -4.54 23.75 -10.83
C HIS A 407 -4.64 25.23 -10.43
N SER A 408 -4.39 25.59 -9.16
CA SER A 408 -4.73 26.92 -8.61
C SER A 408 -3.89 28.08 -9.14
N ASN A 409 -2.88 27.83 -9.97
CA ASN A 409 -2.07 28.86 -10.62
C ASN A 409 -1.57 28.32 -11.96
N TRP A 410 -2.43 28.36 -12.98
CA TRP A 410 -2.15 27.91 -14.35
C TRP A 410 -0.87 28.53 -14.96
N PHE A 411 -0.33 29.61 -14.38
CA PHE A 411 0.84 30.33 -14.88
C PHE A 411 2.11 30.24 -14.00
N THR A 412 2.03 29.89 -12.70
CA THR A 412 3.14 30.13 -11.75
C THR A 412 3.83 28.90 -11.18
N GLY A 413 3.40 27.66 -11.48
CA GLY A 413 4.16 26.46 -11.09
C GLY A 413 4.57 26.40 -9.61
N ALA A 414 3.77 26.99 -8.70
CA ALA A 414 4.20 27.29 -7.34
C ALA A 414 4.62 26.04 -6.54
N ALA A 415 3.89 24.93 -6.68
CA ALA A 415 4.24 23.65 -6.08
C ALA A 415 5.61 23.14 -6.57
N LEU A 416 5.87 23.26 -7.87
CA LEU A 416 7.11 22.82 -8.50
C LEU A 416 8.30 23.70 -8.07
N ASN A 417 8.10 25.02 -7.96
CA ASN A 417 9.12 25.95 -7.45
C ASN A 417 9.46 25.63 -5.99
N VAL A 418 8.46 25.40 -5.14
CA VAL A 418 8.67 25.01 -3.73
C VAL A 418 9.47 23.71 -3.62
N VAL A 419 9.10 22.69 -4.38
CA VAL A 419 9.83 21.41 -4.43
C VAL A 419 11.26 21.60 -4.92
N THR A 420 11.46 22.45 -5.93
CA THR A 420 12.78 22.75 -6.48
C THR A 420 13.67 23.46 -5.45
N SER A 421 13.14 24.44 -4.72
CA SER A 421 13.85 25.11 -3.62
C SER A 421 14.20 24.14 -2.49
N ILE A 422 13.29 23.25 -2.11
CA ILE A 422 13.54 22.21 -1.10
C ILE A 422 14.66 21.26 -1.55
N PHE A 423 14.60 20.77 -2.79
CA PHE A 423 15.62 19.87 -3.33
C PHE A 423 16.98 20.55 -3.45
N ARG A 424 17.01 21.82 -3.83
CA ARG A 424 18.25 22.61 -3.87
C ARG A 424 18.93 22.65 -2.50
N VAL A 425 18.17 22.89 -1.44
CA VAL A 425 18.70 22.93 -0.06
C VAL A 425 19.21 21.57 0.38
N ILE A 426 18.45 20.50 0.13
CA ILE A 426 18.87 19.13 0.49
C ILE A 426 20.14 18.74 -0.28
N LEU A 427 20.21 19.03 -1.57
CA LEU A 427 21.35 18.68 -2.42
C LEU A 427 22.59 19.55 -2.19
N ALA A 428 22.44 20.70 -1.52
CA ALA A 428 23.58 21.47 -1.05
C ALA A 428 24.29 20.80 0.13
N GLU A 429 23.58 19.98 0.93
CA GLU A 429 24.12 19.31 2.12
C GLU A 429 24.36 17.81 1.92
N GLN A 430 23.61 17.17 1.03
CA GLN A 430 23.50 15.72 0.91
C GLN A 430 23.56 15.27 -0.55
N THR A 431 23.87 14.00 -0.78
CA THR A 431 23.95 13.43 -2.14
C THR A 431 22.57 13.12 -2.74
N MET A 432 22.53 12.89 -4.06
CA MET A 432 21.30 12.49 -4.75
C MET A 432 20.74 11.14 -4.25
N GLU A 433 21.60 10.21 -3.83
CA GLU A 433 21.20 8.94 -3.22
C GLU A 433 20.44 9.16 -1.91
N HIS A 434 20.91 10.13 -1.10
CA HIS A 434 20.24 10.50 0.14
C HIS A 434 18.87 11.11 -0.14
N LEU A 435 18.77 12.06 -1.08
CA LEU A 435 17.49 12.64 -1.51
C LEU A 435 16.52 11.57 -2.02
N SER A 436 16.98 10.66 -2.88
CA SER A 436 16.22 9.50 -3.35
C SER A 436 15.71 8.62 -2.21
N GLY A 437 16.55 8.38 -1.19
CA GLY A 437 16.18 7.64 0.01
C GLY A 437 15.11 8.34 0.84
N LEU A 438 15.23 9.66 1.03
CA LEU A 438 14.24 10.49 1.72
C LEU A 438 12.89 10.48 1.01
N LEU A 439 12.88 10.66 -0.32
CA LEU A 439 11.67 10.62 -1.14
C LEU A 439 10.96 9.25 -1.05
N LYS A 440 11.73 8.16 -1.12
CA LYS A 440 11.19 6.80 -0.94
C LYS A 440 10.56 6.61 0.43
N LYS A 441 11.24 7.03 1.51
CA LYS A 441 10.70 6.96 2.89
C LYS A 441 9.46 7.84 3.06
N GLY A 442 9.42 8.99 2.40
CA GLY A 442 8.27 9.89 2.34
C GLY A 442 7.14 9.42 1.43
N GLY A 443 7.22 8.23 0.82
CA GLY A 443 6.17 7.67 -0.04
C GLY A 443 6.04 8.31 -1.42
N ILE A 444 7.01 9.14 -1.84
CA ILE A 444 7.03 9.81 -3.14
C ILE A 444 7.70 8.88 -4.16
N LYS A 445 6.88 8.22 -4.97
CA LYS A 445 7.37 7.23 -5.94
C LYS A 445 7.75 7.84 -7.29
N ASP A 446 7.05 8.89 -7.69
CA ASP A 446 7.20 9.55 -9.00
C ASP A 446 7.23 11.07 -8.82
N LEU A 447 8.21 11.71 -9.46
CA LEU A 447 8.41 13.15 -9.43
C LEU A 447 7.44 13.88 -10.39
N LEU A 448 6.92 13.20 -11.41
CA LEU A 448 5.93 13.76 -12.32
C LEU A 448 4.62 14.14 -11.61
N LEU A 449 4.37 13.60 -10.41
CA LEU A 449 3.19 13.94 -9.60
C LEU A 449 3.17 15.41 -9.16
N PHE A 450 4.32 16.07 -9.09
CA PHE A 450 4.42 17.51 -8.79
C PHE A 450 4.16 18.39 -10.01
N PHE A 451 4.11 17.81 -11.21
CA PHE A 451 3.81 18.54 -12.44
C PHE A 451 2.29 18.59 -12.65
N PRO A 452 1.76 19.69 -13.20
CA PRO A 452 0.36 19.76 -13.64
C PRO A 452 0.03 18.61 -14.58
N PRO A 453 -1.19 18.03 -14.54
CA PRO A 453 -1.57 16.88 -15.36
C PRO A 453 -1.26 17.04 -16.86
N THR A 454 -1.33 18.26 -17.38
CA THR A 454 -1.04 18.59 -18.79
C THR A 454 0.45 18.53 -19.16
N LYS A 455 1.36 18.62 -18.18
CA LYS A 455 2.83 18.67 -18.37
C LYS A 455 3.56 17.49 -17.72
N ARG A 456 2.87 16.39 -17.42
CA ARG A 456 3.47 15.18 -16.82
C ARG A 456 4.21 14.34 -17.87
N THR A 457 5.29 14.91 -18.41
CA THR A 457 6.14 14.27 -19.42
C THR A 457 7.58 14.24 -18.93
N ALA A 458 8.34 13.21 -19.31
CA ALA A 458 9.76 13.10 -18.97
C ALA A 458 10.55 14.33 -19.45
N ASP A 459 10.29 14.79 -20.68
CA ASP A 459 10.94 15.97 -21.26
C ASP A 459 10.73 17.25 -20.41
N ALA A 460 9.49 17.54 -20.01
CA ALA A 460 9.19 18.66 -19.12
C ALA A 460 9.93 18.61 -17.78
N LEU A 461 10.13 17.42 -17.22
CA LEU A 461 10.89 17.24 -15.98
C LEU A 461 12.39 17.51 -16.20
N LEU A 462 12.95 16.94 -17.27
CA LEU A 462 14.36 17.11 -17.60
C LEU A 462 14.69 18.58 -17.86
N THR A 463 13.87 19.26 -18.67
CA THR A 463 14.03 20.68 -18.99
C THR A 463 13.92 21.55 -17.73
N HIS A 464 12.88 21.35 -16.91
CA HIS A 464 12.69 22.11 -15.67
C HIS A 464 13.89 22.02 -14.71
N PHE A 465 14.37 20.82 -14.40
CA PHE A 465 15.48 20.67 -13.45
C PHE A 465 16.83 21.09 -14.02
N LYS A 466 17.04 21.01 -15.34
CA LYS A 466 18.22 21.60 -15.98
C LYS A 466 18.21 23.12 -15.89
N ASP A 467 17.09 23.75 -16.23
CA ASP A 467 16.92 25.21 -16.18
C ASP A 467 17.00 25.73 -14.74
N ALA A 468 16.52 24.94 -13.77
CA ALA A 468 16.63 25.23 -12.34
C ALA A 468 18.04 25.01 -11.75
N GLY A 469 19.04 24.60 -12.55
CA GLY A 469 20.42 24.37 -12.10
C GLY A 469 20.62 23.10 -11.28
N LEU A 470 19.76 22.08 -11.46
CA LEU A 470 19.82 20.78 -10.77
C LEU A 470 19.90 19.61 -11.78
N PRO A 471 20.90 19.56 -12.68
CA PRO A 471 21.02 18.52 -13.71
C PRO A 471 21.15 17.10 -13.12
N GLN A 472 21.71 16.97 -11.92
CA GLN A 472 21.83 15.71 -11.19
C GLN A 472 20.48 15.00 -10.95
N ILE A 473 19.38 15.76 -10.79
CA ILE A 473 18.04 15.18 -10.62
C ILE A 473 17.54 14.62 -11.97
N ALA A 474 17.80 15.34 -13.05
CA ALA A 474 17.42 14.93 -14.41
C ALA A 474 18.16 13.65 -14.81
N GLU A 475 19.48 13.59 -14.58
CA GLU A 475 20.30 12.39 -14.85
C GLU A 475 19.84 11.19 -14.01
N TRP A 476 19.59 11.40 -12.71
CA TRP A 476 19.07 10.36 -11.83
C TRP A 476 17.71 9.85 -12.31
N TYR A 477 16.83 10.74 -12.75
CA TYR A 477 15.50 10.39 -13.24
C TYR A 477 15.58 9.54 -14.51
N THR A 478 16.41 9.93 -15.48
CA THR A 478 16.67 9.13 -16.69
C THR A 478 17.21 7.74 -16.33
N LYS A 479 18.22 7.66 -15.46
CA LYS A 479 18.77 6.37 -15.00
C LYS A 479 17.72 5.50 -14.31
N LYS A 480 16.84 6.09 -13.50
CA LYS A 480 15.74 5.39 -12.84
C LYS A 480 14.72 4.86 -13.84
N GLN A 481 14.34 5.65 -14.86
CA GLN A 481 13.42 5.22 -15.91
C GLN A 481 14.01 4.07 -16.73
N SER A 482 15.27 4.17 -17.15
CA SER A 482 15.96 3.10 -17.86
C SER A 482 16.00 1.82 -17.02
N SER A 483 16.36 1.91 -15.73
CA SER A 483 16.37 0.73 -14.84
C SER A 483 14.99 0.11 -14.63
N ALA A 484 13.92 0.92 -14.56
CA ALA A 484 12.56 0.43 -14.45
C ALA A 484 12.12 -0.31 -15.72
N LEU A 485 12.42 0.27 -16.90
CA LEU A 485 12.15 -0.35 -18.19
C LEU A 485 12.88 -1.68 -18.36
N LYS A 486 14.17 -1.75 -17.97
CA LYS A 486 14.94 -3.01 -17.96
C LYS A 486 14.25 -4.09 -17.13
N THR A 487 13.82 -3.73 -15.92
CA THR A 487 13.15 -4.67 -15.00
C THR A 487 11.82 -5.17 -15.57
N GLN A 488 11.05 -4.27 -16.18
CA GLN A 488 9.78 -4.60 -16.84
C GLN A 488 10.01 -5.53 -18.04
N LEU A 489 10.99 -5.23 -18.90
CA LEU A 489 11.30 -6.03 -20.07
C LEU A 489 11.83 -7.42 -19.68
N ILE A 490 12.66 -7.54 -18.64
CA ILE A 490 13.10 -8.84 -18.09
C ILE A 490 11.89 -9.68 -17.65
N ALA A 491 10.95 -9.07 -16.91
CA ALA A 491 9.77 -9.77 -16.43
C ALA A 491 8.85 -10.21 -17.59
N GLN A 492 8.68 -9.35 -18.58
CA GLN A 492 7.89 -9.66 -19.78
C GLN A 492 8.53 -10.80 -20.58
N LEU A 493 9.84 -10.74 -20.83
CA LEU A 493 10.56 -11.80 -21.56
C LEU A 493 10.49 -13.13 -20.82
N LYS A 494 10.60 -13.11 -19.49
CA LYS A 494 10.43 -14.30 -18.67
C LYS A 494 9.04 -14.92 -18.86
N GLU A 495 7.98 -14.11 -18.77
CA GLU A 495 6.59 -14.56 -18.96
C GLU A 495 6.36 -15.12 -20.37
N MET A 496 6.87 -14.45 -21.42
CA MET A 496 6.77 -14.93 -22.80
C MET A 496 7.49 -16.27 -22.99
N CYS A 497 8.64 -16.48 -22.33
CA CYS A 497 9.36 -17.76 -22.37
C CYS A 497 8.62 -18.86 -21.60
N GLU A 498 8.04 -18.57 -20.45
CA GLU A 498 7.24 -19.51 -19.64
C GLU A 498 5.95 -19.94 -20.36
N ASN A 499 5.39 -19.05 -21.20
CA ASN A 499 4.22 -19.34 -22.04
C ASN A 499 4.56 -20.04 -23.37
N GLU A 500 5.84 -20.35 -23.61
CA GLU A 500 6.33 -20.97 -24.85
C GLU A 500 5.92 -20.20 -26.14
N GLU A 501 5.95 -18.87 -26.08
CA GLU A 501 5.67 -18.04 -27.26
C GLU A 501 6.70 -18.23 -28.37
N SER A 502 6.30 -17.98 -29.62
CA SER A 502 7.18 -18.17 -30.78
C SER A 502 8.35 -17.16 -30.79
N PRO A 503 9.54 -17.53 -31.29
CA PRO A 503 10.69 -16.63 -31.37
C PRO A 503 10.38 -15.31 -32.09
N GLU A 504 9.54 -15.34 -33.13
CA GLU A 504 9.16 -14.15 -33.90
C GLU A 504 8.35 -13.16 -33.05
N THR A 505 7.47 -13.68 -32.19
CA THR A 505 6.64 -12.87 -31.28
C THR A 505 7.53 -12.20 -30.23
N ILE A 506 8.50 -12.94 -29.68
CA ILE A 506 9.48 -12.43 -28.72
C ILE A 506 10.35 -11.33 -29.37
N ILE A 507 10.85 -11.56 -30.59
CA ILE A 507 11.64 -10.57 -31.33
C ILE A 507 10.83 -9.30 -31.60
N ALA A 508 9.57 -9.42 -32.04
CA ALA A 508 8.69 -8.28 -32.28
C ALA A 508 8.48 -7.43 -31.02
N SER A 509 8.30 -8.08 -29.87
CA SER A 509 8.16 -7.43 -28.57
C SER A 509 9.42 -6.66 -28.15
N ILE A 510 10.60 -7.25 -28.35
CA ILE A 510 11.90 -6.61 -28.05
C ILE A 510 12.12 -5.41 -28.98
N ARG A 511 11.85 -5.56 -30.29
CA ARG A 511 11.98 -4.46 -31.27
C ARG A 511 11.12 -3.25 -30.91
N GLY A 512 9.95 -3.45 -30.32
CA GLY A 512 9.09 -2.37 -29.82
C GLY A 512 9.76 -1.48 -28.76
N HIS A 513 10.78 -1.98 -28.06
CA HIS A 513 11.51 -1.27 -27.00
C HIS A 513 12.94 -0.88 -27.39
N GLN A 514 13.38 -1.21 -28.61
CA GLN A 514 14.77 -1.06 -29.06
C GLN A 514 15.27 0.38 -29.06
N ALA A 515 14.39 1.36 -29.36
CA ALA A 515 14.76 2.78 -29.36
C ALA A 515 14.96 3.37 -27.95
N ALA A 516 14.50 2.68 -26.90
CA ALA A 516 14.47 3.21 -25.53
C ALA A 516 15.72 2.85 -24.69
N LEU A 517 16.55 1.91 -25.16
CA LEU A 517 17.75 1.46 -24.46
C LEU A 517 18.96 1.47 -25.39
N PRO A 518 20.17 1.78 -24.89
CA PRO A 518 21.40 1.55 -25.64
C PRO A 518 21.54 0.07 -26.02
N GLU A 519 22.07 -0.20 -27.22
CA GLU A 519 22.22 -1.55 -27.77
C GLU A 519 22.93 -2.52 -26.82
N THR A 520 24.00 -2.06 -26.15
CA THR A 520 24.75 -2.87 -25.18
C THR A 520 23.94 -3.22 -23.93
N GLU A 521 23.04 -2.34 -23.50
CA GLU A 521 22.16 -2.60 -22.37
C GLU A 521 20.97 -3.48 -22.77
N LEU A 522 20.49 -3.33 -24.00
CA LEU A 522 19.40 -4.15 -24.55
C LEU A 522 19.81 -5.62 -24.61
N VAL A 523 21.01 -5.93 -25.13
CA VAL A 523 21.56 -7.30 -25.17
C VAL A 523 21.66 -7.89 -23.77
N GLN A 524 22.09 -7.10 -22.78
CA GLN A 524 22.13 -7.54 -21.38
C GLN A 524 20.75 -7.91 -20.85
N VAL A 525 19.74 -7.09 -21.13
CA VAL A 525 18.35 -7.31 -20.70
C VAL A 525 17.75 -8.55 -21.35
N ILE A 526 18.01 -8.74 -22.65
CA ILE A 526 17.55 -9.91 -23.40
C ILE A 526 18.11 -11.18 -22.76
N TRP A 527 19.42 -11.26 -22.56
CA TRP A 527 20.05 -12.41 -21.93
C TRP A 527 19.48 -12.68 -20.52
N GLN A 528 19.34 -11.65 -19.70
CA GLN A 528 18.79 -11.78 -18.34
C GLN A 528 17.34 -12.26 -18.34
N GLY A 529 16.50 -11.75 -19.25
CA GLY A 529 15.10 -12.18 -19.40
C GLY A 529 14.98 -13.64 -19.81
N LEU A 530 15.76 -14.05 -20.82
CA LEU A 530 15.79 -15.42 -21.32
C LEU A 530 16.27 -16.39 -20.24
N MET A 531 17.40 -16.09 -19.59
CA MET A 531 17.96 -16.95 -18.54
C MET A 531 17.12 -16.99 -17.26
N ALA A 532 16.32 -15.96 -16.98
CA ALA A 532 15.41 -15.94 -15.82
C ALA A 532 14.24 -16.94 -15.94
N SER A 533 13.97 -17.47 -17.14
CA SER A 533 12.97 -18.51 -17.39
C SER A 533 13.53 -19.94 -17.23
N VAL A 534 14.86 -20.10 -17.18
CA VAL A 534 15.50 -21.42 -17.14
C VAL A 534 15.43 -22.01 -15.73
N ASP A 535 14.88 -23.22 -15.63
CA ASP A 535 14.90 -24.00 -14.39
C ASP A 535 16.21 -24.79 -14.25
N TRP A 536 17.00 -24.44 -13.23
CA TRP A 536 18.28 -25.08 -12.90
C TRP A 536 18.16 -26.20 -11.87
N SER A 537 17.01 -26.88 -11.80
CA SER A 537 16.75 -28.01 -10.88
C SER A 537 17.41 -29.34 -11.30
N ALA A 538 18.05 -29.39 -12.47
CA ALA A 538 18.71 -30.59 -12.99
C ALA A 538 19.91 -31.04 -12.12
N ARG A 539 20.27 -32.32 -12.21
CA ARG A 539 21.44 -32.89 -11.52
C ARG A 539 22.73 -32.24 -12.01
N ALA A 540 23.73 -32.13 -11.13
CA ALA A 540 24.98 -31.40 -11.38
C ALA A 540 25.75 -31.86 -12.64
N ASP A 541 25.67 -33.14 -12.99
CA ASP A 541 26.26 -33.74 -14.20
C ASP A 541 25.53 -33.33 -15.49
N GLN A 542 24.28 -32.90 -15.40
CA GLN A 542 23.41 -32.56 -16.53
C GLN A 542 23.32 -31.04 -16.77
N ILE A 543 23.82 -30.21 -15.85
CA ILE A 543 23.67 -28.74 -15.91
C ILE A 543 24.38 -28.15 -17.15
N GLU A 544 25.57 -28.65 -17.50
CA GLU A 544 26.31 -28.17 -18.67
C GLU A 544 25.55 -28.44 -19.98
N GLY A 545 25.05 -29.66 -20.15
CA GLY A 545 24.23 -30.02 -21.31
C GLY A 545 22.91 -29.24 -21.38
N LEU A 546 22.28 -29.00 -20.23
CA LEU A 546 21.08 -28.16 -20.14
C LEU A 546 21.37 -26.73 -20.58
N ALA A 547 22.45 -26.12 -20.08
CA ALA A 547 22.83 -24.76 -20.43
C ALA A 547 23.03 -24.59 -21.95
N LEU A 548 23.71 -25.55 -22.58
CA LEU A 548 23.92 -25.53 -24.04
C LEU A 548 22.62 -25.67 -24.82
N ARG A 549 21.70 -26.53 -24.35
CA ARG A 549 20.40 -26.70 -24.98
C ARG A 549 19.56 -25.43 -24.93
N GLU A 550 19.47 -24.78 -23.76
CA GLU A 550 18.69 -23.54 -23.60
C GLU A 550 19.32 -22.38 -24.37
N VAL A 551 20.65 -22.23 -24.35
CA VAL A 551 21.33 -21.22 -25.18
C VAL A 551 21.08 -21.47 -26.67
N THR A 552 21.14 -22.73 -27.12
CA THR A 552 20.84 -23.08 -28.53
C THR A 552 19.41 -22.74 -28.91
N LYS A 553 18.45 -22.98 -28.00
CA LYS A 553 17.04 -22.62 -28.17
C LYS A 553 16.84 -21.10 -28.30
N TYR A 554 17.57 -20.31 -27.51
CA TYR A 554 17.43 -18.86 -27.47
C TYR A 554 18.29 -18.09 -28.46
N ALA A 555 19.31 -18.71 -29.06
CA ALA A 555 20.20 -18.07 -30.03
C ALA A 555 19.46 -17.35 -31.19
N PRO A 556 18.40 -17.93 -31.81
CA PRO A 556 17.63 -17.22 -32.85
C PRO A 556 16.90 -15.95 -32.36
N ILE A 557 16.66 -15.82 -31.06
CA ILE A 557 16.06 -14.61 -30.46
C ILE A 557 17.13 -13.54 -30.22
N ILE A 558 18.37 -13.95 -29.95
CA ILE A 558 19.49 -13.06 -29.61
C ILE A 558 20.15 -12.49 -30.87
N GLU A 559 20.35 -13.32 -31.90
CA GLU A 559 21.05 -13.00 -33.14
C GLU A 559 20.63 -11.65 -33.77
N PRO A 560 19.32 -11.31 -33.90
CA PRO A 560 18.90 -10.06 -34.54
C PRO A 560 19.33 -8.78 -33.82
N PHE A 561 19.78 -8.89 -32.56
CA PHE A 561 20.20 -7.77 -31.71
C PHE A 561 21.72 -7.70 -31.54
N CYS A 562 22.47 -8.56 -32.23
CA CYS A 562 23.93 -8.68 -32.16
C CYS A 562 24.63 -8.28 -33.47
N ASN A 563 24.18 -7.20 -34.11
CA ASN A 563 24.65 -6.78 -35.44
C ASN A 563 25.97 -5.99 -35.42
N THR A 564 26.37 -5.47 -34.25
CA THR A 564 27.59 -4.67 -34.12
C THR A 564 28.64 -5.36 -33.27
N GLY A 565 29.93 -5.17 -33.56
CA GLY A 565 31.00 -5.72 -32.71
C GLY A 565 30.89 -5.30 -31.23
N LYS A 566 30.35 -4.10 -30.94
CA LYS A 566 30.08 -3.64 -29.57
C LYS A 566 28.99 -4.46 -28.88
N SER A 567 27.88 -4.76 -29.57
CA SER A 567 26.79 -5.59 -29.05
C SER A 567 27.21 -7.05 -28.83
N GLN A 568 28.03 -7.60 -29.73
CA GLN A 568 28.58 -8.96 -29.63
C GLN A 568 29.54 -9.08 -28.44
N VAL A 569 30.46 -8.14 -28.25
CA VAL A 569 31.34 -8.11 -27.07
C VAL A 569 30.55 -7.87 -25.79
N ALA A 570 29.46 -7.10 -25.84
CA ALA A 570 28.55 -6.94 -24.71
C ALA A 570 27.86 -8.26 -24.36
N LEU A 571 27.37 -9.02 -25.34
CA LEU A 571 26.80 -10.36 -25.13
C LEU A 571 27.81 -11.26 -24.41
N ILE A 572 29.04 -11.38 -24.93
CA ILE A 572 30.10 -12.20 -24.33
C ILE A 572 30.35 -11.80 -22.87
N ASN A 573 30.43 -10.50 -22.59
CA ASN A 573 30.64 -9.99 -21.24
C ASN A 573 29.46 -10.30 -20.30
N VAL A 574 28.23 -10.28 -20.80
CA VAL A 574 27.04 -10.64 -20.01
C VAL A 574 27.03 -12.14 -19.70
N VAL A 575 27.38 -12.99 -20.67
CA VAL A 575 27.55 -14.44 -20.44
C VAL A 575 28.67 -14.71 -19.44
N GLN A 576 29.80 -14.01 -19.56
CA GLN A 576 30.95 -14.16 -18.65
C GLN A 576 30.55 -13.85 -17.20
N VAL A 577 29.86 -12.73 -16.97
CA VAL A 577 29.38 -12.35 -15.63
C VAL A 577 28.33 -13.35 -15.13
N TYR A 578 27.40 -13.79 -15.98
CA TYR A 578 26.41 -14.79 -15.61
C TYR A 578 27.05 -16.12 -15.18
N CYS A 579 28.03 -16.62 -15.93
CA CYS A 579 28.75 -17.85 -15.61
C CYS A 579 29.69 -17.71 -14.40
N TYR A 580 30.09 -16.49 -14.05
CA TYR A 580 30.84 -16.22 -12.83
C TYR A 580 29.94 -16.23 -11.59
N ASP A 581 28.78 -15.58 -11.70
CA ASP A 581 27.80 -15.47 -10.62
C ASP A 581 27.15 -16.83 -10.31
N ASP A 582 26.91 -17.67 -11.33
CA ASP A 582 26.43 -19.04 -11.17
C ASP A 582 27.54 -20.08 -11.41
N THR A 583 28.12 -20.55 -10.31
CA THR A 583 29.25 -21.51 -10.32
C THR A 583 28.90 -22.86 -10.97
N ARG A 584 27.62 -23.18 -11.17
CA ARG A 584 27.18 -24.46 -11.77
C ARG A 584 27.40 -24.49 -13.28
N VAL A 585 27.39 -23.32 -13.94
CA VAL A 585 27.53 -23.18 -15.40
C VAL A 585 28.90 -22.63 -15.81
N ILE A 586 29.81 -22.38 -14.86
CA ILE A 586 31.13 -21.80 -15.11
C ILE A 586 31.96 -22.60 -16.15
N LYS A 587 31.83 -23.93 -16.14
CA LYS A 587 32.52 -24.84 -17.08
C LYS A 587 31.92 -24.83 -18.48
N ALA A 588 30.63 -24.48 -18.60
CA ALA A 588 29.92 -24.44 -19.87
C ALA A 588 30.34 -23.25 -20.75
N PHE A 589 31.00 -22.23 -20.18
CA PHE A 589 31.28 -20.96 -20.86
C PHE A 589 31.97 -21.10 -22.24
N PRO A 590 33.05 -21.88 -22.43
CA PRO A 590 33.68 -22.03 -23.74
C PRO A 590 32.76 -22.69 -24.77
N GLN A 591 31.94 -23.65 -24.33
CA GLN A 591 30.96 -24.33 -25.20
C GLN A 591 29.79 -23.40 -25.54
N ILE A 592 29.36 -22.55 -24.60
CA ILE A 592 28.36 -21.50 -24.86
C ILE A 592 28.88 -20.53 -25.92
N LEU A 593 30.14 -20.08 -25.82
CA LEU A 593 30.76 -19.25 -26.86
C LEU A 593 30.76 -19.92 -28.23
N LYS A 594 31.11 -21.21 -28.28
CA LYS A 594 31.07 -21.99 -29.52
C LYS A 594 29.67 -22.07 -30.11
N VAL A 595 28.64 -22.28 -29.28
CA VAL A 595 27.23 -22.28 -29.73
C VAL A 595 26.82 -20.92 -30.27
N LEU A 596 27.17 -19.83 -29.59
CA LEU A 596 26.85 -18.48 -30.03
C LEU A 596 27.57 -18.11 -31.34
N TYR A 597 28.82 -18.55 -31.52
CA TYR A 597 29.56 -18.41 -32.78
C TYR A 597 28.89 -19.19 -33.91
N ASN A 598 28.58 -20.47 -33.69
CA ASN A 598 27.92 -21.34 -34.69
C ASN A 598 26.48 -20.91 -35.05
N LYS A 599 25.89 -19.99 -34.28
CA LYS A 599 24.54 -19.45 -34.49
C LYS A 599 24.57 -17.97 -34.89
N ASP A 600 25.72 -17.49 -35.35
CA ASP A 600 25.94 -16.13 -35.86
C ASP A 600 25.59 -15.02 -34.85
N CYS A 601 25.52 -15.35 -33.55
CA CYS A 601 25.27 -14.36 -32.49
C CYS A 601 26.54 -13.55 -32.16
N VAL A 602 27.74 -14.08 -32.45
CA VAL A 602 29.04 -13.44 -32.23
C VAL A 602 30.01 -13.80 -33.35
N SER A 603 30.79 -12.82 -33.82
CA SER A 603 31.83 -13.02 -34.83
C SER A 603 33.16 -13.50 -34.23
N SER A 604 34.04 -14.06 -35.07
CA SER A 604 35.44 -14.38 -34.74
C SER A 604 36.15 -13.17 -34.14
N GLN A 605 36.05 -12.03 -34.81
CA GLN A 605 36.69 -10.78 -34.42
C GLN A 605 36.20 -10.27 -33.05
N ALA A 606 34.90 -10.44 -32.72
CA ALA A 606 34.37 -10.07 -31.41
C ALA A 606 34.94 -10.96 -30.29
N ILE A 607 35.10 -12.26 -30.53
CA ILE A 607 35.67 -13.21 -29.57
C ILE A 607 37.15 -12.91 -29.33
N ILE A 608 37.93 -12.67 -30.41
CA ILE A 608 39.35 -12.31 -30.34
C ILE A 608 39.52 -10.99 -29.59
N TYR A 609 38.73 -9.96 -29.92
CA TYR A 609 38.76 -8.69 -29.21
C TYR A 609 38.43 -8.83 -27.72
N TRP A 610 37.41 -9.61 -27.38
CA TRP A 610 37.06 -9.90 -25.99
C TRP A 610 38.24 -10.55 -25.24
N PHE A 611 38.89 -11.54 -25.85
CA PHE A 611 40.02 -12.26 -25.25
C PHE A 611 41.21 -11.33 -24.97
N GLN A 612 41.55 -10.46 -25.93
CA GLN A 612 42.70 -9.56 -25.80
C GLN A 612 42.45 -8.39 -24.83
N LYS A 613 41.31 -7.68 -25.00
CA LYS A 613 41.07 -6.39 -24.31
C LYS A 613 39.67 -6.24 -23.73
N GLY A 614 38.67 -6.99 -24.22
CA GLY A 614 37.27 -6.78 -23.86
C GLY A 614 36.76 -7.50 -22.60
N ALA A 615 37.52 -8.45 -22.04
CA ALA A 615 37.07 -9.28 -20.91
C ALA A 615 36.93 -8.52 -19.58
N LYS A 616 35.80 -8.77 -18.89
CA LYS A 616 35.50 -8.19 -17.58
C LYS A 616 36.38 -8.78 -16.46
N PRO A 617 36.63 -8.06 -15.35
CA PRO A 617 37.43 -8.56 -14.23
C PRO A 617 36.90 -9.85 -13.57
N GLN A 618 35.59 -10.07 -13.60
CA GLN A 618 34.89 -11.21 -13.00
C GLN A 618 35.36 -12.54 -13.61
N GLY A 619 36.19 -13.29 -12.87
CA GLY A 619 36.73 -14.59 -13.33
C GLY A 619 37.65 -14.50 -14.54
N LYS A 620 38.19 -13.31 -14.87
CA LYS A 620 38.93 -13.04 -16.12
C LYS A 620 39.96 -14.11 -16.46
N GLN A 621 40.88 -14.39 -15.54
CA GLN A 621 41.98 -15.35 -15.78
C GLN A 621 41.46 -16.77 -16.06
N HIS A 622 40.39 -17.20 -15.37
CA HIS A 622 39.80 -18.50 -15.56
C HIS A 622 39.15 -18.63 -16.96
N PHE A 623 38.33 -17.65 -17.35
CA PHE A 623 37.63 -17.68 -18.64
C PHE A 623 38.57 -17.52 -19.82
N LEU A 624 39.60 -16.66 -19.72
CA LEU A 624 40.61 -16.56 -20.77
C LEU A 624 41.34 -17.90 -20.94
N LYS A 625 41.81 -18.52 -19.86
CA LYS A 625 42.48 -19.83 -19.96
C LYS A 625 41.57 -20.91 -20.54
N ALA A 626 40.28 -20.93 -20.16
CA ALA A 626 39.32 -21.92 -20.64
C ALA A 626 38.96 -21.75 -22.13
N SER A 627 38.97 -20.51 -22.64
CA SER A 627 38.64 -20.19 -24.03
C SER A 627 39.86 -20.12 -24.96
N GLU A 628 41.08 -20.23 -24.45
CA GLU A 628 42.32 -20.18 -25.23
C GLU A 628 42.34 -21.14 -26.45
N PRO A 629 41.90 -22.41 -26.34
CA PRO A 629 41.88 -23.31 -27.49
C PRO A 629 40.94 -22.85 -28.61
N LEU A 630 39.78 -22.27 -28.24
CA LEU A 630 38.81 -21.75 -29.20
C LEU A 630 39.36 -20.51 -29.93
N VAL A 631 40.04 -19.62 -29.20
CA VAL A 631 40.62 -18.40 -29.78
C VAL A 631 41.75 -18.72 -30.74
N LYS A 632 42.64 -19.65 -30.38
CA LYS A 632 43.72 -20.10 -31.29
C LYS A 632 43.18 -20.69 -32.59
N PHE A 633 42.09 -21.46 -32.51
CA PHE A 633 41.41 -21.99 -33.68
C PHE A 633 40.86 -20.87 -34.58
N LEU A 634 40.18 -19.88 -34.00
CA LEU A 634 39.62 -18.75 -34.77
C LEU A 634 40.69 -17.86 -35.39
N GLN A 635 41.82 -17.65 -34.71
CA GLN A 635 42.94 -16.87 -35.25
C GLN A 635 43.58 -17.57 -36.45
N ALA A 636 43.78 -18.89 -36.38
CA ALA A 636 44.32 -19.65 -37.50
C ALA A 636 43.39 -19.63 -38.73
N GLN A 637 42.07 -19.64 -38.52
CA GLN A 637 41.10 -19.51 -39.62
C GLN A 637 41.12 -18.12 -40.28
N GLU A 638 41.26 -17.04 -39.49
CA GLU A 638 41.38 -15.69 -40.06
C GLU A 638 42.69 -15.51 -40.85
N ASP A 639 43.78 -16.11 -40.37
CA ASP A 639 45.07 -16.06 -41.07
C ASP A 639 45.00 -16.81 -42.41
N GLU A 640 44.37 -18.00 -42.47
CA GLU A 640 44.17 -18.77 -43.71
C GLU A 640 43.24 -18.05 -44.72
N GLU A 641 42.12 -17.47 -44.27
CA GLU A 641 41.22 -16.69 -45.14
C GLU A 641 41.91 -15.44 -45.71
N SER A 642 42.82 -14.82 -44.95
CA SER A 642 43.58 -13.65 -45.43
C SER A 642 44.64 -14.00 -46.48
N GLU A 643 45.23 -15.20 -46.42
CA GLU A 643 46.17 -15.70 -47.43
C GLU A 643 45.44 -16.07 -48.73
N GLU A 644 44.20 -16.55 -48.67
CA GLU A 644 43.37 -16.87 -49.85
C GLU A 644 42.76 -15.63 -50.54
N GLU A 645 42.57 -14.51 -49.85
CA GLU A 645 42.10 -13.24 -50.45
C GLU A 645 43.24 -12.41 -51.10
N GLU A 646 44.50 -12.70 -50.77
CA GLU A 646 45.68 -12.03 -51.35
C GLU A 646 46.26 -12.75 -52.61
N GLU A 647 45.81 -13.98 -52.91
CA GLU A 647 46.05 -14.70 -54.18
C GLU A 647 44.97 -14.43 -55.24
#